data_AF-A0A2E3MQQ7-F1
#
_entry.id   AF-A0A2E3MQQ7-F1
#
_cell.length_a   1.000
_cell.length_b   1.000
_cell.length_c   1.000
_cell.angle_alpha   90.00
_cell.angle_beta   90.00
_cell.angle_gamma   90.00
#
_symmetry.space_group_name_H-M   'P 1'
#
loop_
_entity.id
_entity.type
_entity.pdbx_description
1 polymer ?
#
loop_
_entity_poly.entity_id
_entity_poly.type
_entity_poly.pdbx_seq_one_letter_code
_entity_poly.pdbx_strand_id
1 'polypeptide(L)'
;MAKTRCTLFIGLTILTQLTAASRAAAEPLLERDILPLLARHCLGCHGGLVKEGELDLRTLPAMLRGGETGPAIIAGHAAKSTLWQRVVRDEMPAGDEREKLSAEEKATLQRWIDDGLPTVSERQQDVDPLLPAGTQHAPQMVSKAIDQHLSDLLSAAKLQPSPRATDAAFLRRVYLDLTGHVPNAEQATAFLDRDDPQRRARLIDTLLMTPDFGEQFGRTWRDWVMPPELPSTGNAGGQPHAEAKAFGSWLGKKFVANVPWDEITRDILTVQGETKSHPQVIFFGLVGQGGQTTADGSARAAASLFMGVQLQCARCHDDPYRDWSQQEHWALAAFFGRSQGDFKKIEIGKGPSKKPGEIVIPGDAFKNAGTTVLTSFLRGADFSAKGDKDLRQSFVDWLVAKENPYFARSFVNRLWFYLFSRGIVNPIDDLRELNPPSHPGLLKLLTQEFVASHYNVKHLFRCICNSLAYQRTTWIEPATDELERDALTTAFGRMPLRVMTADMLYDSLKQVYGDSSLDLRTNVEHTTVGMSAAVADPHLEFQRRFGTNEEDATDFTHGVAQMLTLLNHPRLLGGSQAVDNYWMNLPPPSERQLQLIVKIERQIRWPHSEKPAPEEARPKPIILAAINPKRNEDPFAAIKAQFVRFTIEQGSQSCLDELEVYGPNSPLNLALSASGAMATASSLLPGYPIHQVAHLNDGLHGNAHSWISNEDGGWAQIKLASAQTINRVVWGRDREGRYQDRLAQQYRIEVSLDGTTWTKVSDAARRGPNQKSEPPHIVLTRVKALQMIDWLYLSTLSRRPTEEEAKEALAYTAKTIDGRKALAGVLWMLINRSEFLLVR
;
A
#
# COMPACT_ATOMS: atom_id res chain seq x y z
N MET A 1 -65.01 47.78 5.78
CA MET A 1 -64.11 48.97 5.69
C MET A 1 -62.91 48.54 4.85
N ALA A 2 -62.90 48.65 3.53
CA ALA A 2 -62.77 49.84 2.69
C ALA A 2 -61.40 50.56 2.82
N LYS A 3 -60.44 50.22 1.93
CA LYS A 3 -59.65 51.11 1.04
C LYS A 3 -58.55 50.30 0.32
N THR A 4 -58.76 49.85 -0.92
CA THR A 4 -58.45 50.51 -2.22
C THR A 4 -56.97 50.60 -2.57
N ARG A 5 -56.53 49.81 -3.54
CA ARG A 5 -55.74 50.26 -4.70
C ARG A 5 -55.94 49.32 -5.90
N CYS A 6 -56.70 49.81 -6.89
CA CYS A 6 -56.58 49.43 -8.30
C CYS A 6 -55.15 49.68 -8.78
N THR A 7 -54.69 49.01 -9.84
CA THR A 7 -54.36 49.62 -11.16
C THR A 7 -53.82 48.54 -12.14
N LEU A 8 -54.47 48.49 -13.32
CA LEU A 8 -54.05 48.00 -14.65
C LEU A 8 -53.59 46.55 -14.86
N PHE A 9 -54.51 45.74 -15.37
CA PHE A 9 -54.26 44.73 -16.40
C PHE A 9 -54.51 45.39 -17.78
N ILE A 10 -53.45 45.82 -18.47
CA ILE A 10 -53.46 46.09 -19.91
C ILE A 10 -52.13 45.55 -20.45
N GLY A 11 -52.18 44.58 -21.36
CA GLY A 11 -50.97 44.11 -22.03
C GLY A 11 -51.04 42.72 -22.65
N LEU A 12 -52.20 42.28 -23.16
CA LEU A 12 -52.27 41.13 -24.05
C LEU A 12 -51.89 41.57 -25.48
N THR A 13 -50.62 41.84 -25.71
CA THR A 13 -49.99 41.91 -27.05
C THR A 13 -48.48 42.06 -26.86
N ILE A 14 -47.81 40.93 -26.67
CA ILE A 14 -46.44 40.54 -27.06
C ILE A 14 -46.27 39.18 -26.34
N LEU A 15 -46.97 38.16 -26.85
CA LEU A 15 -46.85 36.78 -26.36
C LEU A 15 -46.64 35.86 -27.56
N THR A 16 -45.74 36.26 -28.47
CA THR A 16 -45.28 35.46 -29.62
C THR A 16 -43.82 35.77 -30.02
N GLN A 17 -43.06 36.44 -29.15
CA GLN A 17 -41.61 36.62 -29.33
C GLN A 17 -40.92 36.46 -27.99
N LEU A 18 -40.66 35.23 -27.54
CA LEU A 18 -39.60 34.84 -26.58
C LEU A 18 -39.63 33.33 -26.21
N THR A 19 -40.10 32.44 -27.09
CA THR A 19 -39.95 30.97 -26.91
C THR A 19 -39.12 30.33 -28.01
N ALA A 20 -38.21 31.10 -28.61
CA ALA A 20 -37.15 30.58 -29.45
C ALA A 20 -35.88 31.39 -29.19
N ALA A 21 -35.40 31.37 -27.94
CA ALA A 21 -33.96 31.32 -27.78
C ALA A 21 -33.55 30.00 -28.45
N SER A 22 -33.18 30.10 -29.73
CA SER A 22 -32.42 29.06 -30.39
C SER A 22 -31.31 28.72 -29.40
N ARG A 23 -31.39 27.51 -28.84
CA ARG A 23 -30.23 26.91 -28.21
C ARG A 23 -29.28 26.77 -29.39
N ALA A 24 -28.36 27.73 -29.56
CA ALA A 24 -27.31 27.60 -30.55
C ALA A 24 -26.72 26.22 -30.32
N ALA A 25 -26.91 25.31 -31.28
CA ALA A 25 -26.41 23.96 -31.15
C ALA A 25 -24.91 24.07 -30.85
N ALA A 26 -24.46 23.45 -29.76
CA ALA A 26 -23.07 23.56 -29.32
C ALA A 26 -22.14 23.26 -30.51
N GLU A 27 -21.07 24.04 -30.64
CA GLU A 27 -20.04 23.84 -31.66
C GLU A 27 -19.63 22.36 -31.69
N PRO A 28 -19.73 21.66 -32.83
CA PRO A 28 -19.26 20.29 -32.96
C PRO A 28 -17.75 20.21 -32.74
N LEU A 29 -17.27 19.27 -31.94
CA LEU A 29 -15.84 19.06 -31.69
C LEU A 29 -15.40 17.66 -32.15
N LEU A 30 -14.16 17.53 -32.60
CA LEU A 30 -13.62 16.27 -33.15
C LEU A 30 -13.86 15.08 -32.22
N GLU A 31 -13.35 15.13 -30.98
CA GLU A 31 -13.38 14.00 -30.04
C GLU A 31 -14.78 13.73 -29.48
N ARG A 32 -15.60 14.78 -29.30
CA ARG A 32 -16.94 14.67 -28.70
C ARG A 32 -17.99 14.21 -29.70
N ASP A 33 -18.01 14.81 -30.88
CA ASP A 33 -19.14 14.69 -31.81
C ASP A 33 -18.78 13.98 -33.11
N ILE A 34 -17.51 14.02 -33.56
CA ILE A 34 -17.14 13.52 -34.89
C ILE A 34 -16.51 12.14 -34.84
N LEU A 35 -15.57 11.90 -33.92
CA LEU A 35 -14.95 10.59 -33.78
C LEU A 35 -15.95 9.46 -33.48
N PRO A 36 -16.99 9.64 -32.65
CA PRO A 36 -18.03 8.61 -32.50
C PRO A 36 -18.74 8.28 -33.81
N LEU A 37 -19.02 9.29 -34.65
CA LEU A 37 -19.63 9.08 -35.97
C LEU A 37 -18.70 8.33 -36.91
N LEU A 38 -17.44 8.74 -36.99
CA LEU A 38 -16.44 8.06 -37.80
C LEU A 38 -16.19 6.63 -37.31
N ALA A 39 -16.16 6.41 -35.99
CA ALA A 39 -15.99 5.09 -35.40
C ALA A 39 -17.15 4.14 -35.77
N ARG A 40 -18.39 4.63 -35.72
CA ARG A 40 -19.58 3.85 -36.08
C ARG A 40 -19.65 3.52 -37.58
N HIS A 41 -19.33 4.49 -38.44
CA HIS A 41 -19.61 4.36 -39.88
C HIS A 41 -18.38 4.12 -40.76
N CYS A 42 -17.19 4.59 -40.38
CA CYS A 42 -16.05 4.72 -41.30
C CYS A 42 -14.81 3.91 -40.90
N LEU A 43 -14.50 3.80 -39.61
CA LEU A 43 -13.23 3.23 -39.15
C LEU A 43 -13.04 1.74 -39.43
N GLY A 44 -14.11 1.01 -39.78
CA GLY A 44 -14.01 -0.39 -40.22
C GLY A 44 -13.23 -0.58 -41.53
N CYS A 45 -13.18 0.43 -42.40
CA CYS A 45 -12.47 0.39 -43.70
C CYS A 45 -11.39 1.48 -43.85
N HIS A 46 -11.49 2.57 -43.08
CA HIS A 46 -10.57 3.72 -43.14
C HIS A 46 -9.94 4.00 -41.76
N GLY A 47 -9.38 2.97 -41.13
CA GLY A 47 -8.79 3.06 -39.80
C GLY A 47 -7.79 1.94 -39.52
N GLY A 48 -6.60 2.33 -39.04
CA GLY A 48 -5.66 1.42 -38.43
C GLY A 48 -5.08 0.40 -39.41
N LEU A 49 -5.48 -0.86 -39.26
CA LEU A 49 -5.02 -1.99 -40.07
C LEU A 49 -5.65 -2.01 -41.48
N VAL A 50 -6.81 -1.39 -41.67
CA VAL A 50 -7.51 -1.32 -42.96
C VAL A 50 -7.59 0.14 -43.39
N LYS A 51 -6.91 0.47 -44.50
CA LYS A 51 -6.82 1.84 -45.04
C LYS A 51 -7.18 1.82 -46.52
N GLU A 52 -8.44 1.56 -46.83
CA GLU A 52 -8.91 1.58 -48.22
C GLU A 52 -8.62 2.95 -48.86
N GLY A 53 -8.00 2.95 -50.03
CA GLY A 53 -7.54 4.16 -50.71
C GLY A 53 -6.45 4.93 -49.96
N GLU A 54 -5.64 4.24 -49.14
CA GLU A 54 -4.60 4.79 -48.26
C GLU A 54 -5.11 5.85 -47.26
N LEU A 55 -6.42 5.88 -47.03
CA LEU A 55 -7.06 6.86 -46.15
C LEU A 55 -7.18 6.34 -44.70
N ASP A 56 -6.81 7.17 -43.74
CA ASP A 56 -6.96 6.93 -42.31
C ASP A 56 -7.71 8.09 -41.65
N LEU A 57 -8.90 7.80 -41.10
CA LEU A 57 -9.82 8.78 -40.52
C LEU A 57 -9.79 8.79 -38.99
N ARG A 58 -8.73 8.26 -38.36
CA ARG A 58 -8.64 8.22 -36.89
C ARG A 58 -8.12 9.51 -36.29
N THR A 59 -7.35 10.29 -37.04
CA THR A 59 -6.65 11.47 -36.51
C THR A 59 -6.78 12.64 -37.46
N LEU A 60 -6.84 13.85 -36.90
CA LEU A 60 -6.94 15.07 -37.70
C LEU A 60 -5.76 15.22 -38.69
N PRO A 61 -4.48 14.98 -38.29
CA PRO A 61 -3.37 15.01 -39.24
C PRO A 61 -3.50 14.00 -40.39
N ALA A 62 -4.06 12.81 -40.14
CA ALA A 62 -4.28 11.81 -41.18
C ALA A 62 -5.41 12.20 -42.15
N MET A 63 -6.51 12.75 -41.62
CA MET A 63 -7.62 13.28 -42.45
C MET A 63 -7.16 14.41 -43.38
N LEU A 64 -6.31 15.31 -42.86
CA LEU A 64 -5.75 16.43 -43.62
C LEU A 64 -4.74 15.96 -44.67
N ARG A 65 -3.93 14.94 -44.36
CA ARG A 65 -3.04 14.30 -45.33
C ARG A 65 -3.83 13.62 -46.45
N GLY A 66 -4.93 12.96 -46.09
CA GLY A 66 -5.80 12.24 -47.00
C GLY A 66 -5.18 10.93 -47.52
N GLY A 67 -5.76 10.42 -48.60
CA GLY A 67 -5.37 9.14 -49.22
C GLY A 67 -4.95 9.30 -50.68
N GLU A 68 -5.15 8.26 -51.49
CA GLU A 68 -4.82 8.22 -52.92
C GLU A 68 -5.47 9.35 -53.75
N THR A 69 -6.59 9.88 -53.27
CA THR A 69 -7.34 10.96 -53.93
C THR A 69 -7.01 12.36 -53.40
N GLY A 70 -5.94 12.48 -52.61
CA GLY A 70 -5.54 13.72 -51.94
C GLY A 70 -6.23 13.91 -50.59
N PRO A 71 -6.20 15.14 -50.03
CA PRO A 71 -6.79 15.47 -48.73
C PRO A 71 -8.24 15.02 -48.61
N ALA A 72 -8.59 14.32 -47.53
CA ALA A 72 -9.98 13.93 -47.29
C ALA A 72 -10.82 15.12 -46.81
N ILE A 73 -10.19 16.06 -46.10
CA ILE A 73 -10.82 17.22 -45.49
C ILE A 73 -10.02 18.48 -45.81
N ILE A 74 -10.73 19.57 -46.07
CA ILE A 74 -10.19 20.93 -46.19
C ILE A 74 -10.89 21.78 -45.13
N ALA A 75 -10.13 22.22 -44.12
CA ALA A 75 -10.65 23.04 -43.04
C ALA A 75 -11.38 24.29 -43.57
N GLY A 76 -12.56 24.57 -43.03
CA GLY A 76 -13.42 25.70 -43.40
C GLY A 76 -14.20 25.51 -44.71
N HIS A 77 -14.07 24.35 -45.38
CA HIS A 77 -14.61 24.13 -46.73
C HIS A 77 -15.19 22.72 -46.92
N ALA A 78 -16.32 22.41 -46.28
CA ALA A 78 -16.98 21.11 -46.40
C ALA A 78 -17.31 20.78 -47.87
N ALA A 79 -17.84 21.73 -48.64
CA ALA A 79 -18.17 21.54 -50.05
C ALA A 79 -16.97 21.12 -50.93
N LYS A 80 -15.73 21.41 -50.51
CA LYS A 80 -14.49 21.02 -51.20
C LYS A 80 -13.83 19.78 -50.60
N SER A 81 -14.33 19.29 -49.46
CA SER A 81 -13.78 18.15 -48.75
C SER A 81 -14.32 16.84 -49.34
N THR A 82 -13.44 15.98 -49.84
CA THR A 82 -13.79 14.70 -50.47
C THR A 82 -14.62 13.82 -49.53
N LEU A 83 -14.29 13.81 -48.22
CA LEU A 83 -15.06 13.09 -47.21
C LEU A 83 -16.53 13.53 -47.20
N TRP A 84 -16.78 14.84 -47.13
CA TRP A 84 -18.13 15.39 -47.12
C TRP A 84 -18.87 15.14 -48.44
N GLN A 85 -18.21 15.31 -49.58
CA GLN A 85 -18.81 15.07 -50.89
C GLN A 85 -19.34 13.65 -51.05
N ARG A 86 -18.63 12.66 -50.51
CA ARG A 86 -19.06 11.24 -50.52
C ARG A 86 -20.16 10.98 -49.51
N VAL A 87 -20.06 11.54 -48.29
CA VAL A 87 -21.08 11.38 -47.24
C VAL A 87 -22.42 12.01 -47.61
N VAL A 88 -22.42 13.22 -48.17
CA VAL A 88 -23.67 13.93 -48.52
C VAL A 88 -24.43 13.22 -49.64
N ARG A 89 -23.73 12.49 -50.52
CA ARG A 89 -24.30 11.69 -51.62
C ARG A 89 -24.65 10.24 -51.22
N ASP A 90 -24.47 9.88 -49.94
CA ASP A 90 -24.64 8.51 -49.45
C ASP A 90 -23.74 7.46 -50.14
N GLU A 91 -22.66 7.89 -50.79
CA GLU A 91 -21.65 7.01 -51.37
C GLU A 91 -20.83 6.31 -50.26
N MET A 92 -20.76 6.91 -49.07
CA MET A 92 -20.05 6.39 -47.91
C MET A 92 -20.95 6.37 -46.65
N PRO A 93 -20.87 5.31 -45.81
CA PRO A 93 -20.08 4.08 -46.01
C PRO A 93 -20.57 3.25 -47.21
N ALA A 94 -19.66 2.65 -47.97
CA ALA A 94 -19.99 1.91 -49.20
C ALA A 94 -20.79 0.61 -48.91
N GLY A 95 -21.67 0.26 -49.84
CA GLY A 95 -22.57 -0.90 -49.75
C GLY A 95 -23.97 -0.53 -49.25
N ASP A 96 -24.99 -1.16 -49.83
CA ASP A 96 -26.40 -0.88 -49.54
C ASP A 96 -26.84 -1.41 -48.17
N GLU A 97 -26.07 -2.35 -47.61
CA GLU A 97 -26.36 -2.99 -46.32
C GLU A 97 -25.78 -2.24 -45.12
N ARG A 98 -24.99 -1.19 -45.34
CA ARG A 98 -24.39 -0.38 -44.26
C ARG A 98 -25.25 0.84 -43.94
N GLU A 99 -25.46 1.07 -42.65
CA GLU A 99 -26.19 2.23 -42.14
C GLU A 99 -25.46 3.54 -42.53
N LYS A 100 -26.18 4.40 -43.26
CA LYS A 100 -25.72 5.74 -43.65
C LYS A 100 -25.90 6.73 -42.49
N LEU A 101 -25.18 7.83 -42.54
CA LEU A 101 -25.35 8.91 -41.57
C LEU A 101 -26.74 9.54 -41.74
N SER A 102 -27.41 9.76 -40.61
CA SER A 102 -28.66 10.52 -40.55
C SER A 102 -28.45 12.00 -40.94
N ALA A 103 -29.55 12.71 -41.20
CA ALA A 103 -29.48 14.13 -41.57
C ALA A 103 -28.80 15.00 -40.49
N GLU A 104 -29.00 14.66 -39.21
CA GLU A 104 -28.39 15.37 -38.07
C GLU A 104 -26.88 15.11 -37.97
N GLU A 105 -26.46 13.86 -38.18
CA GLU A 105 -25.03 13.48 -38.19
C GLU A 105 -24.30 14.12 -39.38
N LYS A 106 -24.93 14.13 -40.56
CA LYS A 106 -24.43 14.85 -41.74
C LYS A 106 -24.27 16.35 -41.45
N ALA A 107 -25.30 16.99 -40.88
CA ALA A 107 -25.23 18.41 -40.52
C ALA A 107 -24.15 18.71 -39.47
N THR A 108 -23.88 17.76 -38.57
CA THR A 108 -22.83 17.88 -37.54
C THR A 108 -21.43 17.77 -38.16
N LEU A 109 -21.20 16.78 -39.05
CA LEU A 109 -19.95 16.63 -39.79
C LEU A 109 -19.68 17.84 -40.69
N GLN A 110 -20.70 18.34 -41.39
CA GLN A 110 -20.56 19.50 -42.26
C GLN A 110 -20.14 20.74 -41.46
N ARG A 111 -20.88 21.06 -40.39
CA ARG A 111 -20.58 22.22 -39.54
C ARG A 111 -19.18 22.12 -38.96
N TRP A 112 -18.78 20.96 -38.44
CA TRP A 112 -17.43 20.77 -37.94
C TRP A 112 -16.34 21.10 -38.97
N ILE A 113 -16.52 20.68 -40.23
CA ILE A 113 -15.58 21.00 -41.30
C ILE A 113 -15.59 22.50 -41.61
N ASP A 114 -16.77 23.09 -41.75
CA ASP A 114 -16.94 24.52 -42.06
C ASP A 114 -16.45 25.44 -40.92
N ASP A 115 -16.54 24.99 -39.66
CA ASP A 115 -16.06 25.71 -38.47
C ASP A 115 -14.54 25.61 -38.28
N GLY A 116 -13.83 24.91 -39.16
CA GLY A 116 -12.36 24.85 -39.16
C GLY A 116 -11.77 23.68 -38.37
N LEU A 117 -12.53 22.60 -38.19
CA LEU A 117 -12.11 21.35 -37.54
C LEU A 117 -11.78 21.48 -36.03
N PRO A 118 -12.56 22.24 -35.24
CA PRO A 118 -12.24 22.46 -33.84
C PRO A 118 -12.17 21.13 -33.05
N THR A 119 -11.18 21.05 -32.18
CA THR A 119 -10.96 19.88 -31.30
C THR A 119 -11.27 20.22 -29.84
N VAL A 120 -11.60 19.20 -29.05
CA VAL A 120 -11.68 19.31 -27.59
C VAL A 120 -10.31 19.74 -27.06
N SER A 121 -9.25 19.11 -27.55
CA SER A 121 -7.88 19.41 -27.14
C SER A 121 -7.51 20.89 -27.30
N GLU A 122 -7.80 21.52 -28.43
CA GLU A 122 -7.57 22.96 -28.66
C GLU A 122 -8.37 23.83 -27.70
N ARG A 123 -9.66 23.53 -27.50
CA ARG A 123 -10.52 24.26 -26.54
C ARG A 123 -10.02 24.13 -25.10
N GLN A 124 -9.22 23.10 -24.81
CA GLN A 124 -8.64 22.85 -23.49
C GLN A 124 -7.23 23.43 -23.29
N GLN A 125 -6.54 23.96 -24.32
CA GLN A 125 -5.16 24.46 -24.18
C GLN A 125 -5.06 25.68 -23.24
N ASP A 126 -6.02 26.60 -23.38
CA ASP A 126 -6.02 27.90 -22.70
C ASP A 126 -6.81 27.92 -21.39
N VAL A 127 -7.10 26.74 -20.84
CA VAL A 127 -7.75 26.66 -19.52
C VAL A 127 -6.85 27.27 -18.44
N ASP A 128 -7.45 28.10 -17.60
CA ASP A 128 -6.78 28.72 -16.46
C ASP A 128 -6.51 27.66 -15.38
N PRO A 129 -5.25 27.42 -14.98
CA PRO A 129 -4.94 26.51 -13.86
C PRO A 129 -5.38 27.06 -12.49
N LEU A 130 -5.87 28.31 -12.38
CA LEU A 130 -6.24 29.05 -11.16
C LEU A 130 -5.08 29.50 -10.27
N LEU A 131 -3.87 28.96 -10.47
CA LEU A 131 -2.65 29.37 -9.80
C LEU A 131 -1.52 29.58 -10.84
N PRO A 132 -0.63 30.57 -10.64
CA PRO A 132 0.44 30.85 -11.58
C PRO A 132 1.46 29.70 -11.66
N ALA A 133 2.01 29.45 -12.84
CA ALA A 133 3.07 28.45 -13.00
C ALA A 133 4.43 28.94 -12.45
N GLY A 134 5.37 28.01 -12.26
CA GLY A 134 6.79 28.33 -12.02
C GLY A 134 7.19 28.53 -10.55
N THR A 135 6.24 28.57 -9.62
CA THR A 135 6.51 28.60 -8.18
C THR A 135 5.71 27.52 -7.46
N GLN A 136 6.35 26.84 -6.50
CA GLN A 136 5.64 25.92 -5.60
C GLN A 136 4.74 26.71 -4.66
N HIS A 137 3.50 26.24 -4.47
CA HIS A 137 2.53 26.85 -3.56
C HIS A 137 2.40 26.07 -2.25
N ALA A 138 1.75 26.67 -1.25
CA ALA A 138 1.36 25.94 -0.06
C ALA A 138 0.30 24.87 -0.42
N PRO A 139 0.35 23.64 0.13
CA PRO A 139 -0.59 22.58 -0.22
C PRO A 139 -2.06 22.98 -0.10
N GLN A 140 -2.43 23.76 0.92
CA GLN A 140 -3.80 24.21 1.13
C GLN A 140 -4.29 25.20 0.06
N MET A 141 -3.39 25.96 -0.58
CA MET A 141 -3.76 26.82 -1.73
C MET A 141 -4.09 25.96 -2.95
N VAL A 142 -3.26 24.96 -3.22
CA VAL A 142 -3.48 24.00 -4.32
C VAL A 142 -4.76 23.21 -4.07
N SER A 143 -5.01 22.72 -2.85
CA SER A 143 -6.26 22.02 -2.48
C SER A 143 -7.50 22.85 -2.78
N LYS A 144 -7.48 24.16 -2.47
CA LYS A 144 -8.61 25.06 -2.79
C LYS A 144 -8.80 25.23 -4.30
N ALA A 145 -7.72 25.32 -5.06
CA ALA A 145 -7.79 25.40 -6.52
C ALA A 145 -8.30 24.09 -7.14
N ILE A 146 -7.92 22.92 -6.59
CA ILE A 146 -8.52 21.62 -6.97
C ILE A 146 -10.03 21.66 -6.75
N ASP A 147 -10.47 22.06 -5.56
CA ASP A 147 -11.89 22.09 -5.22
C ASP A 147 -12.68 23.08 -6.09
N GLN A 148 -12.07 24.20 -6.49
CA GLN A 148 -12.67 25.18 -7.39
C GLN A 148 -12.88 24.60 -8.80
N HIS A 149 -11.85 23.97 -9.39
CA HIS A 149 -11.96 23.29 -10.69
C HIS A 149 -13.11 22.29 -10.74
N LEU A 150 -13.25 21.48 -9.68
CA LEU A 150 -14.31 20.49 -9.61
C LEU A 150 -15.68 21.13 -9.36
N SER A 151 -15.75 22.12 -8.47
CA SER A 151 -17.00 22.83 -8.16
C SER A 151 -17.57 23.55 -9.38
N ASP A 152 -16.72 24.12 -10.23
CA ASP A 152 -17.16 24.80 -11.45
C ASP A 152 -17.80 23.82 -12.43
N LEU A 153 -17.18 22.66 -12.66
CA LEU A 153 -17.76 21.61 -13.52
C LEU A 153 -19.07 21.08 -12.94
N LEU A 154 -19.09 20.72 -11.66
CA LEU A 154 -20.26 20.17 -10.99
C LEU A 154 -21.44 21.15 -11.03
N SER A 155 -21.18 22.44 -10.79
CA SER A 155 -22.20 23.49 -10.84
C SER A 155 -22.74 23.68 -12.26
N ALA A 156 -21.86 23.68 -13.28
CA ALA A 156 -22.26 23.77 -14.68
C ALA A 156 -23.10 22.55 -15.11
N ALA A 157 -22.76 21.36 -14.62
CA ALA A 157 -23.49 20.12 -14.84
C ALA A 157 -24.74 19.98 -13.96
N LYS A 158 -24.97 20.91 -13.02
CA LYS A 158 -26.06 20.87 -12.01
C LYS A 158 -26.04 19.61 -11.13
N LEU A 159 -24.86 19.04 -10.93
CA LEU A 159 -24.66 17.87 -10.07
C LEU A 159 -24.40 18.35 -8.64
N GLN A 160 -25.14 17.81 -7.67
CA GLN A 160 -24.94 18.12 -6.26
C GLN A 160 -23.91 17.15 -5.66
N PRO A 161 -22.72 17.62 -5.28
CA PRO A 161 -21.69 16.71 -4.80
C PRO A 161 -21.97 16.22 -3.38
N SER A 162 -21.48 15.02 -3.07
CA SER A 162 -21.63 14.42 -1.74
C SER A 162 -20.93 15.27 -0.66
N PRO A 163 -21.47 15.31 0.57
CA PRO A 163 -20.90 16.13 1.63
C PRO A 163 -19.52 15.63 2.05
N ARG A 164 -18.82 16.44 2.85
CA ARG A 164 -17.57 16.02 3.49
C ARG A 164 -17.81 14.79 4.37
N ALA A 165 -16.90 13.82 4.30
CA ALA A 165 -16.91 12.62 5.13
C ALA A 165 -16.73 12.97 6.61
N THR A 166 -17.27 12.12 7.49
CA THR A 166 -17.00 12.18 8.92
C THR A 166 -15.51 11.98 9.20
N ASP A 167 -15.04 12.39 10.37
CA ASP A 167 -13.64 12.21 10.75
C ASP A 167 -13.22 10.75 10.81
N ALA A 168 -14.11 9.86 11.25
CA ALA A 168 -13.81 8.45 11.31
C ALA A 168 -13.67 7.81 9.91
N ALA A 169 -14.55 8.20 8.97
CA ALA A 169 -14.45 7.74 7.58
C ALA A 169 -13.16 8.28 6.92
N PHE A 170 -12.86 9.57 7.12
CA PHE A 170 -11.61 10.17 6.65
C PHE A 170 -10.37 9.47 7.24
N LEU A 171 -10.35 9.26 8.57
CA LEU A 171 -9.25 8.59 9.28
C LEU A 171 -9.00 7.21 8.69
N ARG A 172 -10.05 6.40 8.53
CA ARG A 172 -9.95 5.07 7.95
C ARG A 172 -9.36 5.12 6.54
N ARG A 173 -9.94 5.96 5.67
CA ARG A 173 -9.52 6.09 4.27
C ARG A 173 -8.07 6.51 4.14
N VAL A 174 -7.66 7.56 4.87
CA VAL A 174 -6.31 8.10 4.74
C VAL A 174 -5.25 7.14 5.27
N TYR A 175 -5.56 6.33 6.30
CA TYR A 175 -4.68 5.25 6.75
C TYR A 175 -4.57 4.14 5.69
N LEU A 176 -5.68 3.72 5.11
CA LEU A 176 -5.64 2.71 4.06
C LEU A 176 -4.87 3.19 2.83
N ASP A 177 -5.16 4.39 2.34
CA ASP A 177 -4.47 4.96 1.18
C ASP A 177 -2.99 5.26 1.45
N LEU A 178 -2.64 5.74 2.65
CA LEU A 178 -1.28 6.18 2.91
C LEU A 178 -0.42 5.13 3.60
N THR A 179 -0.97 4.13 4.28
CA THR A 179 -0.16 3.12 5.00
C THR A 179 -0.55 1.67 4.67
N GLY A 180 -1.63 1.46 3.91
CA GLY A 180 -2.06 0.12 3.51
C GLY A 180 -2.73 -0.67 4.62
N HIS A 181 -3.04 -0.08 5.78
CA HIS A 181 -3.73 -0.79 6.86
C HIS A 181 -4.54 0.17 7.73
N VAL A 182 -5.42 -0.39 8.55
CA VAL A 182 -6.22 0.39 9.51
C VAL A 182 -5.35 0.93 10.66
N PRO A 183 -5.69 2.08 11.28
CA PRO A 183 -5.03 2.54 12.50
C PRO A 183 -5.30 1.56 13.66
N ASN A 184 -4.40 1.53 14.64
CA ASN A 184 -4.73 0.88 15.92
C ASN A 184 -5.69 1.77 16.74
N ALA A 185 -6.23 1.22 17.84
CA ALA A 185 -7.24 1.93 18.63
C ALA A 185 -6.70 3.21 19.28
N GLU A 186 -5.42 3.22 19.69
CA GLU A 186 -4.76 4.38 20.30
C GLU A 186 -4.63 5.51 19.28
N GLN A 187 -4.18 5.22 18.07
CA GLN A 187 -4.09 6.17 16.95
C GLN A 187 -5.48 6.71 16.58
N ALA A 188 -6.48 5.84 16.49
CA ALA A 188 -7.84 6.24 16.17
C ALA A 188 -8.43 7.16 17.26
N THR A 189 -8.26 6.78 18.52
CA THR A 189 -8.70 7.59 19.68
C THR A 189 -8.01 8.95 19.69
N ALA A 190 -6.67 8.98 19.53
CA ALA A 190 -5.88 10.20 19.55
C ALA A 190 -6.26 11.18 18.45
N PHE A 191 -6.75 10.68 17.31
CA PHE A 191 -7.26 11.51 16.23
C PHE A 191 -8.70 11.98 16.48
N LEU A 192 -9.60 11.06 16.87
CA LEU A 192 -11.03 11.35 17.03
C LEU A 192 -11.33 12.27 18.23
N ASP A 193 -10.52 12.21 19.28
CA ASP A 193 -10.69 13.04 20.49
C ASP A 193 -9.94 14.37 20.42
N ARG A 194 -9.17 14.59 19.35
CA ARG A 194 -8.41 15.83 19.18
C ARG A 194 -9.32 16.95 18.70
N ASP A 195 -9.61 17.89 19.60
CA ASP A 195 -10.24 19.16 19.26
C ASP A 195 -9.25 20.11 18.59
N ASP A 196 -8.99 19.87 17.31
CA ASP A 196 -8.11 20.72 16.51
C ASP A 196 -8.57 20.77 15.04
N PRO A 197 -8.82 21.96 14.47
CA PRO A 197 -9.31 22.11 13.10
C PRO A 197 -8.33 21.63 12.03
N GLN A 198 -7.03 21.54 12.34
CA GLN A 198 -5.97 21.05 11.45
C GLN A 198 -5.63 19.56 11.66
N ARG A 199 -6.41 18.82 12.46
CA ARG A 199 -6.11 17.40 12.76
C ARG A 199 -5.92 16.53 11.52
N ARG A 200 -6.71 16.76 10.45
CA ARG A 200 -6.62 16.04 9.19
C ARG A 200 -5.31 16.32 8.44
N ALA A 201 -4.94 17.60 8.32
CA ALA A 201 -3.71 18.02 7.67
C ALA A 201 -2.47 17.44 8.37
N ARG A 202 -2.41 17.55 9.71
CA ARG A 202 -1.29 16.98 10.49
C ARG A 202 -1.25 15.46 10.45
N LEU A 203 -2.40 14.79 10.37
CA LEU A 203 -2.42 13.34 10.19
C LEU A 203 -1.79 12.96 8.86
N ILE A 204 -2.17 13.62 7.76
CA ILE A 204 -1.57 13.41 6.43
C ILE A 204 -0.05 13.60 6.51
N ASP A 205 0.42 14.70 7.11
CA ASP A 205 1.86 14.96 7.27
C ASP A 205 2.57 13.87 8.08
N THR A 206 1.93 13.35 9.11
CA THR A 206 2.49 12.29 9.96
C THR A 206 2.61 10.99 9.17
N LEU A 207 1.55 10.57 8.47
CA LEU A 207 1.52 9.31 7.73
C LEU A 207 2.52 9.30 6.56
N LEU A 208 2.67 10.42 5.84
CA LEU A 208 3.65 10.53 4.75
C LEU A 208 5.12 10.38 5.21
N MET A 209 5.38 10.39 6.52
CA MET A 209 6.71 10.21 7.09
C MET A 209 6.94 8.81 7.67
N THR A 210 5.94 7.93 7.66
CA THR A 210 6.09 6.58 8.21
C THR A 210 6.73 5.61 7.21
N PRO A 211 7.43 4.56 7.68
CA PRO A 211 7.86 3.46 6.84
C PRO A 211 6.70 2.79 6.10
N ASP A 212 5.53 2.67 6.75
CA ASP A 212 4.34 2.05 6.18
C ASP A 212 3.85 2.79 4.92
N PHE A 213 4.00 4.12 4.86
CA PHE A 213 3.76 4.88 3.64
C PHE A 213 4.70 4.51 2.49
N GLY A 214 5.99 4.38 2.81
CA GLY A 214 6.96 3.88 1.84
C GLY A 214 6.58 2.48 1.36
N GLU A 215 6.24 1.58 2.28
CA GLU A 215 5.89 0.21 1.95
C GLU A 215 4.65 0.14 1.05
N GLN A 216 3.57 0.84 1.42
CA GLN A 216 2.32 0.84 0.65
C GLN A 216 2.49 1.44 -0.75
N PHE A 217 3.09 2.64 -0.86
CA PHE A 217 3.23 3.29 -2.16
C PHE A 217 4.31 2.62 -3.03
N GLY A 218 5.40 2.14 -2.43
CA GLY A 218 6.42 1.34 -3.12
C GLY A 218 5.89 0.00 -3.63
N ARG A 219 5.03 -0.67 -2.85
CA ARG A 219 4.31 -1.89 -3.24
C ARG A 219 3.38 -1.64 -4.42
N THR A 220 2.59 -0.57 -4.36
CA THR A 220 1.70 -0.16 -5.46
C THR A 220 2.46 0.10 -6.76
N TRP A 221 3.59 0.81 -6.70
CA TRP A 221 4.42 1.06 -7.89
C TRP A 221 5.02 -0.22 -8.46
N ARG A 222 5.47 -1.15 -7.61
CA ARG A 222 5.89 -2.49 -8.05
C ARG A 222 4.75 -3.19 -8.80
N ASP A 223 3.53 -3.13 -8.28
CA ASP A 223 2.36 -3.77 -8.91
C ASP A 223 1.95 -3.11 -10.22
N TRP A 224 2.21 -1.83 -10.41
CA TRP A 224 2.05 -1.18 -11.71
C TRP A 224 3.13 -1.57 -12.73
N VAL A 225 4.36 -1.82 -12.29
CA VAL A 225 5.43 -2.32 -13.17
C VAL A 225 5.14 -3.76 -13.59
N MET A 226 4.67 -4.57 -12.65
CA MET A 226 4.28 -5.95 -12.87
C MET A 226 3.07 -6.27 -12.00
N PRO A 227 1.87 -6.26 -12.59
CA PRO A 227 0.69 -6.77 -11.90
C PRO A 227 0.97 -8.20 -11.45
N PRO A 228 0.55 -8.63 -10.25
CA PRO A 228 0.76 -9.99 -9.83
C PRO A 228 0.09 -10.92 -10.84
N GLU A 229 0.88 -11.60 -11.68
CA GLU A 229 0.40 -12.80 -12.36
C GLU A 229 0.05 -13.78 -11.24
N LEU A 230 -1.24 -13.94 -10.96
CA LEU A 230 -1.71 -14.96 -10.04
C LEU A 230 -1.03 -16.27 -10.46
N PRO A 231 -0.32 -16.95 -9.54
CA PRO A 231 0.36 -18.20 -9.82
C PRO A 231 -0.57 -19.20 -10.53
N SER A 232 -0.57 -19.20 -11.86
CA SER A 232 -1.24 -20.20 -12.68
C SER A 232 -0.34 -21.42 -12.81
N THR A 233 -0.88 -22.52 -13.30
CA THR A 233 -0.40 -23.89 -13.11
C THR A 233 1.01 -24.21 -13.64
N GLY A 234 1.79 -23.21 -14.10
CA GLY A 234 3.19 -23.34 -14.51
C GLY A 234 4.19 -22.31 -13.95
N ASN A 235 3.74 -21.19 -13.34
CA ASN A 235 4.63 -20.10 -12.88
C ASN A 235 4.70 -19.95 -11.35
N ALA A 236 3.94 -20.76 -10.60
CA ALA A 236 3.87 -20.70 -9.15
C ALA A 236 5.24 -21.02 -8.50
N GLY A 237 5.94 -19.98 -8.06
CA GLY A 237 7.26 -20.09 -7.41
C GLY A 237 8.47 -19.92 -8.34
N GLY A 238 8.27 -19.64 -9.63
CA GLY A 238 9.36 -19.35 -10.59
C GLY A 238 9.64 -17.86 -10.82
N GLN A 239 8.70 -17.00 -10.42
CA GLN A 239 8.80 -15.53 -10.48
C GLN A 239 9.76 -15.00 -9.39
N PRO A 240 10.56 -13.95 -9.63
CA PRO A 240 11.54 -13.40 -8.69
C PRO A 240 10.88 -12.55 -7.59
N HIS A 241 9.96 -13.13 -6.82
CA HIS A 241 9.12 -12.43 -5.85
C HIS A 241 9.92 -11.72 -4.77
N ALA A 242 11.03 -12.33 -4.31
CA ALA A 242 11.89 -11.73 -3.29
C ALA A 242 12.55 -10.45 -3.81
N GLU A 243 13.06 -10.48 -5.03
CA GLU A 243 13.65 -9.33 -5.71
C GLU A 243 12.60 -8.27 -6.04
N ALA A 244 11.39 -8.66 -6.48
CA ALA A 244 10.29 -7.72 -6.73
C ALA A 244 9.84 -7.03 -5.43
N LYS A 245 9.79 -7.76 -4.32
CA LYS A 245 9.56 -7.20 -2.98
C LYS A 245 10.69 -6.26 -2.56
N ALA A 246 11.94 -6.61 -2.85
CA ALA A 246 13.09 -5.75 -2.58
C ALA A 246 13.04 -4.44 -3.40
N PHE A 247 12.59 -4.51 -4.66
CA PHE A 247 12.35 -3.34 -5.50
C PHE A 247 11.27 -2.41 -4.93
N GLY A 248 10.10 -2.95 -4.55
CA GLY A 248 9.05 -2.17 -3.89
C GLY A 248 9.52 -1.55 -2.57
N SER A 249 10.30 -2.29 -1.77
CA SER A 249 10.89 -1.78 -0.53
C SER A 249 11.93 -0.67 -0.78
N TRP A 250 12.69 -0.77 -1.87
CA TRP A 250 13.65 0.26 -2.29
C TRP A 250 12.93 1.55 -2.71
N LEU A 251 11.87 1.43 -3.53
CA LEU A 251 11.00 2.56 -3.88
C LEU A 251 10.42 3.22 -2.63
N GLY A 252 9.91 2.41 -1.69
CA GLY A 252 9.37 2.90 -0.43
C GLY A 252 10.35 3.73 0.38
N LYS A 253 11.60 3.27 0.49
CA LYS A 253 12.67 4.04 1.15
C LYS A 253 12.95 5.37 0.46
N LYS A 254 12.93 5.40 -0.88
CA LYS A 254 13.11 6.64 -1.66
C LYS A 254 11.96 7.62 -1.42
N PHE A 255 10.72 7.14 -1.41
CA PHE A 255 9.55 7.98 -1.10
C PHE A 255 9.60 8.53 0.32
N VAL A 256 9.94 7.72 1.33
CA VAL A 256 10.06 8.18 2.73
C VAL A 256 11.19 9.20 2.87
N ALA A 257 12.31 9.01 2.19
CA ALA A 257 13.41 9.97 2.14
C ALA A 257 13.09 11.24 1.31
N ASN A 258 11.90 11.32 0.70
CA ASN A 258 11.46 12.42 -0.16
C ASN A 258 12.41 12.68 -1.33
N VAL A 259 12.95 11.60 -1.91
CA VAL A 259 13.73 11.68 -3.16
C VAL A 259 12.80 12.12 -4.29
N PRO A 260 13.16 13.13 -5.09
CA PRO A 260 12.38 13.59 -6.24
C PRO A 260 12.07 12.47 -7.25
N TRP A 261 10.90 12.54 -7.89
CA TRP A 261 10.48 11.49 -8.83
C TRP A 261 11.35 11.38 -10.09
N ASP A 262 11.91 12.49 -10.56
CA ASP A 262 12.90 12.52 -11.65
C ASP A 262 14.19 11.77 -11.29
N GLU A 263 14.69 11.94 -10.06
CA GLU A 263 15.85 11.20 -9.56
C GLU A 263 15.54 9.70 -9.43
N ILE A 264 14.37 9.33 -8.88
CA ILE A 264 13.94 7.93 -8.81
C ILE A 264 13.84 7.31 -10.21
N THR A 265 13.26 8.05 -11.17
CA THR A 265 13.13 7.60 -12.56
C THR A 265 14.50 7.38 -13.20
N ARG A 266 15.45 8.30 -12.98
CA ARG A 266 16.83 8.17 -13.43
C ARG A 266 17.51 6.95 -12.82
N ASP A 267 17.36 6.76 -11.51
CA ASP A 267 17.90 5.61 -10.79
C ASP A 267 17.38 4.27 -11.33
N ILE A 268 16.14 4.22 -11.80
CA ILE A 268 15.53 3.01 -12.41
C ILE A 268 16.05 2.82 -13.83
N LEU A 269 15.88 3.81 -14.71
CA LEU A 269 16.08 3.64 -16.15
C LEU A 269 17.55 3.59 -16.55
N THR A 270 18.46 3.99 -15.67
CA THR A 270 19.91 4.03 -15.96
C THR A 270 20.75 3.07 -15.12
N VAL A 271 20.13 2.28 -14.24
CA VAL A 271 20.86 1.33 -13.38
C VAL A 271 21.68 0.33 -14.20
N GLN A 272 22.80 -0.12 -13.62
CA GLN A 272 23.68 -1.17 -14.13
C GLN A 272 24.24 -2.00 -12.96
N GLY A 273 24.70 -3.22 -13.25
CA GLY A 273 25.26 -4.12 -12.24
C GLY A 273 24.24 -5.13 -11.74
N GLU A 274 24.37 -5.54 -10.47
CA GLU A 274 23.62 -6.66 -9.89
C GLU A 274 22.46 -6.23 -9.01
N THR A 275 21.34 -6.95 -9.10
CA THR A 275 20.09 -6.73 -8.33
C THR A 275 20.31 -6.77 -6.82
N LYS A 276 21.30 -7.53 -6.34
CA LYS A 276 21.63 -7.63 -4.92
C LYS A 276 22.06 -6.28 -4.33
N SER A 277 22.80 -5.47 -5.10
CA SER A 277 23.26 -4.14 -4.70
C SER A 277 22.31 -3.03 -5.17
N HIS A 278 21.56 -3.29 -6.24
CA HIS A 278 20.67 -2.35 -6.89
C HIS A 278 19.32 -3.01 -7.16
N PRO A 279 18.39 -3.05 -6.19
CA PRO A 279 17.11 -3.77 -6.34
C PRO A 279 16.29 -3.37 -7.57
N GLN A 280 16.45 -2.13 -8.04
CA GLN A 280 15.76 -1.62 -9.23
C GLN A 280 16.25 -2.20 -10.55
N VAL A 281 17.36 -2.96 -10.58
CA VAL A 281 17.79 -3.73 -11.76
C VAL A 281 16.70 -4.69 -12.24
N ILE A 282 15.91 -5.25 -11.31
CA ILE A 282 14.87 -6.21 -11.66
C ILE A 282 13.86 -5.66 -12.68
N PHE A 283 13.64 -4.33 -12.70
CA PHE A 283 12.76 -3.65 -13.63
C PHE A 283 12.92 -4.16 -15.06
N PHE A 284 14.17 -4.27 -15.54
CA PHE A 284 14.47 -4.70 -16.91
C PHE A 284 14.13 -6.16 -17.19
N GLY A 285 14.25 -7.03 -16.19
CA GLY A 285 13.80 -8.42 -16.27
C GLY A 285 12.27 -8.54 -16.25
N LEU A 286 11.58 -7.74 -15.43
CA LEU A 286 10.11 -7.76 -15.33
C LEU A 286 9.42 -7.29 -16.61
N VAL A 287 9.94 -6.24 -17.25
CA VAL A 287 9.33 -5.63 -18.43
C VAL A 287 9.77 -6.26 -19.75
N GLY A 288 10.73 -7.19 -19.68
CA GLY A 288 11.24 -7.94 -20.81
C GLY A 288 10.38 -9.15 -21.18
N GLN A 289 11.01 -10.19 -21.74
CA GLN A 289 10.32 -11.41 -22.17
C GLN A 289 10.97 -12.64 -21.51
N GLY A 290 10.17 -13.46 -20.83
CA GLY A 290 10.67 -14.67 -20.16
C GLY A 290 11.72 -14.36 -19.07
N GLY A 291 11.64 -13.18 -18.44
CA GLY A 291 12.61 -12.71 -17.44
C GLY A 291 13.93 -12.20 -18.01
N GLN A 292 14.06 -12.13 -19.34
CA GLN A 292 15.20 -11.54 -20.02
C GLN A 292 14.86 -10.13 -20.50
N THR A 293 15.79 -9.20 -20.34
CA THR A 293 15.62 -7.82 -20.80
C THR A 293 15.46 -7.76 -22.32
N THR A 294 14.47 -6.99 -22.79
CA THR A 294 14.36 -6.61 -24.19
C THR A 294 14.28 -5.09 -24.33
N ALA A 295 14.80 -4.59 -25.46
CA ALA A 295 14.79 -3.15 -25.74
C ALA A 295 13.36 -2.62 -25.94
N ASP A 296 12.51 -3.38 -26.64
CA ASP A 296 11.10 -3.02 -26.86
C ASP A 296 10.28 -3.05 -25.55
N GLY A 297 10.56 -4.02 -24.67
CA GLY A 297 9.91 -4.14 -23.36
C GLY A 297 10.23 -2.96 -22.47
N SER A 298 11.51 -2.60 -22.41
CA SER A 298 11.99 -1.42 -21.69
C SER A 298 11.35 -0.13 -22.21
N ALA A 299 11.26 0.04 -23.54
CA ALA A 299 10.63 1.21 -24.15
C ALA A 299 9.11 1.28 -23.89
N ARG A 300 8.39 0.16 -24.00
CA ARG A 300 6.95 0.10 -23.69
C ARG A 300 6.66 0.43 -22.23
N ALA A 301 7.44 -0.15 -21.31
CA ALA A 301 7.30 0.16 -19.90
C ALA A 301 7.67 1.61 -19.59
N ALA A 302 8.74 2.14 -20.21
CA ALA A 302 9.10 3.53 -20.05
C ALA A 302 7.97 4.47 -20.51
N ALA A 303 7.38 4.18 -21.67
CA ALA A 303 6.26 4.92 -22.23
C ALA A 303 5.00 4.83 -21.35
N SER A 304 4.56 3.64 -20.94
CA SER A 304 3.32 3.49 -20.16
C SER A 304 3.46 4.03 -18.72
N LEU A 305 4.58 3.76 -18.04
CA LEU A 305 4.75 4.11 -16.63
C LEU A 305 5.15 5.57 -16.42
N PHE A 306 6.07 6.09 -17.24
CA PHE A 306 6.63 7.43 -17.04
C PHE A 306 6.10 8.47 -18.02
N MET A 307 5.45 8.06 -19.12
CA MET A 307 4.92 9.00 -20.13
C MET A 307 3.39 8.91 -20.26
N GLY A 308 2.76 7.86 -19.71
CA GLY A 308 1.35 7.55 -19.87
C GLY A 308 1.00 7.33 -21.35
N VAL A 309 1.87 6.64 -22.07
CA VAL A 309 1.73 6.33 -23.50
C VAL A 309 1.77 4.81 -23.70
N GLN A 310 0.76 4.30 -24.41
CA GLN A 310 0.65 2.90 -24.79
C GLN A 310 1.25 2.63 -26.18
N LEU A 311 2.32 1.82 -26.24
CA LEU A 311 3.03 1.45 -27.47
C LEU A 311 2.98 -0.05 -27.80
N GLN A 312 2.13 -0.83 -27.11
CA GLN A 312 2.09 -2.29 -27.27
C GLN A 312 1.68 -2.73 -28.67
N CYS A 313 0.67 -2.09 -29.27
CA CYS A 313 0.25 -2.41 -30.64
C CYS A 313 1.27 -1.91 -31.67
N ALA A 314 1.93 -0.78 -31.36
CA ALA A 314 2.98 -0.18 -32.18
C ALA A 314 4.24 -1.07 -32.35
N ARG A 315 4.35 -2.20 -31.63
CA ARG A 315 5.46 -3.14 -31.80
C ARG A 315 5.48 -3.78 -33.19
N CYS A 316 4.34 -4.30 -33.63
CA CYS A 316 4.24 -5.16 -34.81
C CYS A 316 3.72 -4.43 -36.07
N HIS A 317 2.99 -3.34 -35.87
CA HIS A 317 2.43 -2.50 -36.93
C HIS A 317 2.11 -1.13 -36.33
N ASP A 318 1.70 -0.16 -37.14
CA ASP A 318 1.19 1.12 -36.59
C ASP A 318 -0.05 0.84 -35.74
N ASP A 319 -0.15 1.44 -34.54
CA ASP A 319 -1.26 1.17 -33.62
C ASP A 319 -2.60 1.44 -34.35
N PRO A 320 -3.58 0.51 -34.30
CA PRO A 320 -4.82 0.62 -35.06
C PRO A 320 -5.89 1.46 -34.34
N TYR A 321 -5.70 1.76 -33.06
CA TYR A 321 -6.61 2.57 -32.25
C TYR A 321 -5.98 3.88 -31.83
N ARG A 322 -4.65 3.95 -31.74
CA ARG A 322 -3.85 5.10 -31.31
C ARG A 322 -3.02 5.66 -32.46
N ASP A 323 -2.64 6.92 -32.34
CA ASP A 323 -1.78 7.60 -33.30
C ASP A 323 -0.30 7.36 -33.00
N TRP A 324 0.13 6.10 -33.00
CA TRP A 324 1.53 5.74 -32.76
C TRP A 324 2.03 4.84 -33.89
N SER A 325 3.12 5.25 -34.53
CA SER A 325 3.73 4.47 -35.60
C SER A 325 4.66 3.39 -35.04
N GLN A 326 4.84 2.33 -35.82
CA GLN A 326 5.85 1.31 -35.52
C GLN A 326 7.26 1.92 -35.47
N GLN A 327 7.52 2.90 -36.34
CA GLN A 327 8.77 3.63 -36.38
C GLN A 327 9.08 4.31 -35.04
N GLU A 328 8.10 5.01 -34.45
CA GLU A 328 8.27 5.70 -33.16
C GLU A 328 8.53 4.71 -32.01
N HIS A 329 7.84 3.58 -32.00
CA HIS A 329 8.08 2.53 -31.01
C HIS A 329 9.53 2.02 -31.07
N TRP A 330 10.03 1.66 -32.25
CA TRP A 330 11.40 1.14 -32.40
C TRP A 330 12.46 2.23 -32.24
N ALA A 331 12.16 3.48 -32.60
CA ALA A 331 13.05 4.62 -32.34
C ALA A 331 13.25 4.85 -30.83
N LEU A 332 12.18 4.69 -30.03
CA LEU A 332 12.29 4.72 -28.57
C LEU A 332 13.05 3.49 -28.04
N ALA A 333 12.77 2.29 -28.58
CA ALA A 333 13.46 1.05 -28.20
C ALA A 333 14.98 1.11 -28.44
N ALA A 334 15.43 1.85 -29.46
CA ALA A 334 16.84 1.99 -29.78
C ALA A 334 17.67 2.65 -28.65
N PHE A 335 17.06 3.43 -27.74
CA PHE A 335 17.74 3.95 -26.54
C PHE A 335 18.17 2.82 -25.59
N PHE A 336 17.42 1.72 -25.56
CA PHE A 336 17.68 0.54 -24.74
C PHE A 336 18.38 -0.59 -25.49
N GLY A 337 18.61 -0.45 -26.80
CA GLY A 337 19.16 -1.49 -27.68
C GLY A 337 20.55 -2.00 -27.33
N ARG A 338 21.28 -1.27 -26.47
CA ARG A 338 22.59 -1.68 -25.90
C ARG A 338 22.52 -2.01 -24.41
N SER A 339 21.38 -2.54 -23.96
CA SER A 339 21.20 -3.13 -22.63
C SER A 339 20.94 -4.63 -22.75
N GLN A 340 21.63 -5.45 -21.96
CA GLN A 340 21.40 -6.89 -21.87
C GLN A 340 21.37 -7.33 -20.40
N GLY A 341 20.37 -8.09 -20.00
CA GLY A 341 20.20 -8.48 -18.60
C GLY A 341 19.05 -9.43 -18.36
N ASP A 342 18.85 -9.74 -17.08
CA ASP A 342 17.80 -10.60 -16.53
C ASP A 342 17.37 -10.08 -15.15
N PHE A 343 16.65 -10.89 -14.37
CA PHE A 343 16.25 -10.54 -13.00
C PHE A 343 17.43 -10.25 -12.04
N LYS A 344 18.65 -10.68 -12.36
CA LYS A 344 19.82 -10.62 -11.47
C LYS A 344 20.82 -9.54 -11.84
N LYS A 345 20.92 -9.17 -13.12
CA LYS A 345 21.87 -8.14 -13.56
C LYS A 345 21.46 -7.46 -14.86
N ILE A 346 21.96 -6.24 -15.07
CA ILE A 346 21.86 -5.51 -16.33
C ILE A 346 23.23 -4.93 -16.71
N GLU A 347 23.65 -5.17 -17.94
CA GLU A 347 24.95 -4.77 -18.51
C GLU A 347 24.76 -3.84 -19.71
N ILE A 348 25.58 -2.80 -19.78
CA ILE A 348 25.51 -1.77 -20.82
C ILE A 348 26.60 -1.97 -21.86
N GLY A 349 26.27 -1.66 -23.12
CA GLY A 349 27.16 -1.89 -24.25
C GLY A 349 26.98 -3.27 -24.88
N LYS A 350 26.11 -4.12 -24.32
CA LYS A 350 25.68 -5.42 -24.83
C LYS A 350 24.21 -5.36 -25.21
N GLY A 351 23.75 -6.18 -26.16
CA GLY A 351 22.33 -6.18 -26.56
C GLY A 351 22.16 -6.41 -28.07
N PRO A 352 20.93 -6.28 -28.59
CA PRO A 352 20.65 -6.49 -30.01
C PRO A 352 21.30 -5.44 -30.94
N SER A 353 21.60 -4.25 -30.44
CA SER A 353 22.16 -3.16 -31.26
C SER A 353 23.68 -3.24 -31.41
N LYS A 354 24.16 -3.22 -32.65
CA LYS A 354 25.60 -3.24 -32.97
C LYS A 354 26.27 -1.90 -32.68
N LYS A 355 25.63 -0.78 -33.06
CA LYS A 355 26.11 0.58 -32.78
C LYS A 355 25.19 1.32 -31.79
N PRO A 356 25.68 2.34 -31.09
CA PRO A 356 24.81 3.24 -30.33
C PRO A 356 23.84 3.96 -31.27
N GLY A 357 22.58 4.08 -30.87
CA GLY A 357 21.59 4.92 -31.55
C GLY A 357 20.82 4.23 -32.68
N GLU A 358 20.99 2.93 -32.85
CA GLU A 358 20.26 2.14 -33.86
C GLU A 358 19.64 0.89 -33.25
N ILE A 359 18.58 0.37 -33.86
CA ILE A 359 18.05 -0.97 -33.61
C ILE A 359 17.54 -1.57 -34.91
N VAL A 360 17.74 -2.87 -35.10
CA VAL A 360 17.14 -3.60 -36.23
C VAL A 360 15.80 -4.17 -35.75
N ILE A 361 14.73 -3.88 -36.48
CA ILE A 361 13.40 -4.41 -36.16
C ILE A 361 13.44 -5.95 -36.23
N PRO A 362 13.13 -6.67 -35.13
CA PRO A 362 13.13 -8.13 -35.07
C PRO A 362 12.17 -8.79 -36.07
N GLY A 363 12.46 -10.03 -36.45
CA GLY A 363 11.65 -10.79 -37.42
C GLY A 363 10.21 -11.05 -36.96
N ASP A 364 9.99 -11.19 -35.66
CA ASP A 364 8.68 -11.39 -35.03
C ASP A 364 7.84 -10.10 -34.94
N ALA A 365 8.39 -8.95 -35.32
CA ALA A 365 7.68 -7.67 -35.38
C ALA A 365 6.89 -7.48 -36.70
N PHE A 366 6.77 -8.51 -37.54
CA PHE A 366 5.97 -8.52 -38.78
C PHE A 366 6.29 -7.40 -39.78
N LYS A 367 5.68 -6.21 -39.62
CA LYS A 367 5.86 -5.07 -40.53
C LYS A 367 7.28 -4.51 -40.38
N ASN A 368 7.90 -4.10 -41.49
CA ASN A 368 9.24 -3.49 -41.54
C ASN A 368 10.38 -4.33 -40.89
N ALA A 369 10.18 -5.64 -40.70
CA ALA A 369 11.18 -6.51 -40.10
C ALA A 369 12.52 -6.45 -40.87
N GLY A 370 13.63 -6.43 -40.15
CA GLY A 370 14.98 -6.33 -40.69
C GLY A 370 15.42 -4.90 -41.08
N THR A 371 14.55 -3.91 -40.98
CA THR A 371 14.93 -2.50 -41.19
C THR A 371 15.65 -1.94 -39.97
N THR A 372 16.61 -1.04 -40.21
CA THR A 372 17.30 -0.31 -39.14
C THR A 372 16.57 0.98 -38.84
N VAL A 373 16.22 1.17 -37.57
CA VAL A 373 15.62 2.39 -37.03
C VAL A 373 16.64 3.12 -36.17
N LEU A 374 16.69 4.44 -36.31
CA LEU A 374 17.53 5.31 -35.49
C LEU A 374 16.75 5.84 -34.28
N THR A 375 17.46 6.05 -33.18
CA THR A 375 16.91 6.69 -31.97
C THR A 375 16.29 8.03 -32.29
N SER A 376 15.07 8.23 -31.81
CA SER A 376 14.36 9.52 -31.81
C SER A 376 13.40 9.53 -30.63
N PHE A 377 13.16 10.70 -30.06
CA PHE A 377 12.12 10.87 -29.06
C PHE A 377 10.73 10.74 -29.71
N LEU A 378 9.71 10.43 -28.91
CA LEU A 378 8.34 10.36 -29.41
C LEU A 378 7.93 11.69 -30.04
N ARG A 379 7.12 11.63 -31.11
CA ARG A 379 6.72 12.77 -31.95
C ARG A 379 7.89 13.48 -32.64
N GLY A 380 9.01 12.78 -32.83
CA GLY A 380 10.11 13.24 -33.68
C GLY A 380 10.88 14.42 -33.10
N ALA A 381 10.86 14.64 -31.78
CA ALA A 381 11.69 15.68 -31.19
C ALA A 381 13.18 15.39 -31.49
N ASP A 382 13.89 16.44 -31.89
CA ASP A 382 15.24 16.34 -32.42
C ASP A 382 16.17 15.62 -31.43
N PHE A 383 16.76 14.52 -31.89
CA PHE A 383 17.78 13.79 -31.15
C PHE A 383 18.96 13.46 -32.07
N SER A 384 20.16 13.71 -31.56
CA SER A 384 21.40 13.31 -32.21
C SER A 384 22.32 12.67 -31.17
N ALA A 385 22.76 11.44 -31.44
CA ALA A 385 23.66 10.72 -30.55
C ALA A 385 25.03 11.42 -30.49
N LYS A 386 25.39 11.99 -29.34
CA LYS A 386 26.66 12.73 -29.15
C LYS A 386 27.86 11.82 -28.82
N GLY A 387 27.89 10.60 -29.37
CA GLY A 387 28.93 9.61 -29.09
C GLY A 387 28.82 8.96 -27.70
N ASP A 388 27.71 9.14 -27.00
CA ASP A 388 27.46 8.56 -25.69
C ASP A 388 27.48 7.02 -25.74
N LYS A 389 28.12 6.41 -24.73
CA LYS A 389 28.16 4.96 -24.59
C LYS A 389 26.86 4.36 -24.04
N ASP A 390 26.08 5.16 -23.31
CA ASP A 390 24.79 4.79 -22.72
C ASP A 390 23.74 5.86 -23.04
N LEU A 391 22.93 5.60 -24.06
CA LEU A 391 21.91 6.55 -24.51
C LEU A 391 20.70 6.62 -23.58
N ARG A 392 20.56 5.71 -22.61
CA ARG A 392 19.50 5.79 -21.60
C ARG A 392 19.61 7.06 -20.77
N GLN A 393 20.83 7.56 -20.53
CA GLN A 393 21.06 8.84 -19.85
C GLN A 393 20.44 10.00 -20.64
N SER A 394 20.77 10.10 -21.93
CA SER A 394 20.18 11.08 -22.85
C SER A 394 18.65 10.99 -22.91
N PHE A 395 18.10 9.77 -22.90
CA PHE A 395 16.66 9.55 -22.85
C PHE A 395 16.03 10.09 -21.56
N VAL A 396 16.62 9.77 -20.41
CA VAL A 396 16.11 10.24 -19.12
C VAL A 396 16.23 11.75 -18.99
N ASP A 397 17.31 12.36 -19.47
CA ASP A 397 17.49 13.83 -19.47
C ASP A 397 16.35 14.53 -20.22
N TRP A 398 15.94 13.99 -21.37
CA TRP A 398 14.78 14.49 -22.10
C TRP A 398 13.46 14.20 -21.39
N LEU A 399 13.31 13.00 -20.83
CA LEU A 399 12.10 12.55 -20.17
C LEU A 399 11.77 13.44 -18.97
N VAL A 400 12.76 13.74 -18.12
CA VAL A 400 12.56 14.50 -16.86
C VAL A 400 12.72 16.01 -17.03
N ALA A 401 12.94 16.49 -18.26
CA ALA A 401 12.96 17.92 -18.55
C ALA A 401 11.64 18.59 -18.15
N LYS A 402 11.69 19.83 -17.65
CA LYS A 402 10.51 20.55 -17.14
C LYS A 402 9.46 20.78 -18.23
N GLU A 403 9.92 20.90 -19.47
CA GLU A 403 9.12 21.14 -20.67
C GLU A 403 8.58 19.84 -21.28
N ASN A 404 8.96 18.67 -20.75
CA ASN A 404 8.49 17.39 -21.26
C ASN A 404 6.97 17.28 -21.09
N PRO A 405 6.20 17.04 -22.18
CA PRO A 405 4.74 17.05 -22.11
C PRO A 405 4.14 15.78 -21.52
N TYR A 406 4.94 14.79 -21.14
CA TYR A 406 4.47 13.48 -20.69
C TYR A 406 4.76 13.23 -19.21
N PHE A 407 6.00 13.48 -18.77
CA PHE A 407 6.52 12.96 -17.51
C PHE A 407 5.72 13.36 -16.27
N ALA A 408 5.55 14.67 -16.05
CA ALA A 408 4.79 15.18 -14.91
C ALA A 408 3.30 14.82 -15.01
N ARG A 409 2.71 14.88 -16.21
CA ARG A 409 1.29 14.56 -16.45
C ARG A 409 0.98 13.10 -16.15
N SER A 410 1.85 12.18 -16.56
CA SER A 410 1.73 10.74 -16.29
C SER A 410 1.70 10.47 -14.79
N PHE A 411 2.67 11.01 -14.05
CA PHE A 411 2.75 10.79 -12.60
C PHE A 411 1.54 11.39 -11.87
N VAL A 412 1.17 12.63 -12.20
CA VAL A 412 0.01 13.31 -11.61
C VAL A 412 -1.28 12.51 -11.85
N ASN A 413 -1.51 12.08 -13.09
CA ASN A 413 -2.72 11.32 -13.43
C ASN A 413 -2.78 9.96 -12.70
N ARG A 414 -1.63 9.28 -12.59
CA ARG A 414 -1.50 7.99 -11.93
C ARG A 414 -1.63 8.10 -10.41
N LEU A 415 -1.11 9.18 -9.79
CA LEU A 415 -1.34 9.46 -8.37
C LEU A 415 -2.80 9.84 -8.10
N TRP A 416 -3.44 10.60 -9.00
CA TRP A 416 -4.87 10.87 -8.90
C TRP A 416 -5.67 9.57 -8.95
N PHE A 417 -5.38 8.69 -9.91
CA PHE A 417 -5.99 7.36 -9.98
C PHE A 417 -5.74 6.53 -8.71
N TYR A 418 -4.55 6.58 -8.11
CA TYR A 418 -4.28 5.87 -6.86
C TYR A 418 -5.27 6.24 -5.74
N LEU A 419 -5.60 7.53 -5.64
CA LEU A 419 -6.48 8.05 -4.59
C LEU A 419 -7.97 7.95 -4.97
N PHE A 420 -8.32 8.05 -6.25
CA PHE A 420 -9.71 8.12 -6.72
C PHE A 420 -10.17 6.91 -7.54
N SER A 421 -9.34 5.90 -7.76
CA SER A 421 -9.58 4.75 -8.66
C SER A 421 -10.02 5.10 -10.09
N ARG A 422 -9.85 6.35 -10.48
CA ARG A 422 -10.12 6.87 -11.81
C ARG A 422 -9.16 8.03 -12.07
N GLY A 423 -8.46 8.01 -13.20
CA GLY A 423 -7.59 9.11 -13.59
C GLY A 423 -8.37 10.34 -14.07
N ILE A 424 -7.74 11.51 -14.06
CA ILE A 424 -8.28 12.70 -14.76
C ILE A 424 -8.34 12.41 -16.27
N VAL A 425 -7.35 11.67 -16.77
CA VAL A 425 -7.38 10.94 -18.03
C VAL A 425 -7.52 9.46 -17.69
N ASN A 426 -8.49 8.78 -18.30
CA ASN A 426 -8.77 7.38 -18.05
C ASN A 426 -8.91 6.64 -19.39
N PRO A 427 -8.21 5.52 -19.64
CA PRO A 427 -7.25 4.83 -18.77
C PRO A 427 -6.01 5.67 -18.41
N ILE A 428 -5.33 5.29 -17.32
CA ILE A 428 -4.27 6.11 -16.70
C ILE A 428 -3.02 6.31 -17.55
N ASP A 429 -2.79 5.42 -18.50
CA ASP A 429 -1.63 5.37 -19.38
C ASP A 429 -1.99 5.59 -20.86
N ASP A 430 -3.14 6.23 -21.13
CA ASP A 430 -3.57 6.63 -22.47
C ASP A 430 -3.70 8.16 -22.59
N LEU A 431 -2.60 8.87 -22.32
CA LEU A 431 -2.46 10.33 -22.47
C LEU A 431 -2.25 10.70 -23.95
N ARG A 432 -3.34 10.71 -24.71
CA ARG A 432 -3.39 11.05 -26.14
C ARG A 432 -4.33 12.22 -26.39
N GLU A 433 -4.13 12.94 -27.49
CA GLU A 433 -5.01 14.05 -27.90
C GLU A 433 -6.47 13.61 -28.00
N LEU A 434 -6.70 12.42 -28.55
CA LEU A 434 -8.06 11.87 -28.71
C LEU A 434 -8.64 11.26 -27.42
N ASN A 435 -7.94 11.36 -26.30
CA ASN A 435 -8.42 11.02 -24.97
C ASN A 435 -8.16 12.22 -24.03
N PRO A 436 -8.84 13.36 -24.28
CA PRO A 436 -8.58 14.58 -23.54
C PRO A 436 -8.95 14.40 -22.06
N PRO A 437 -8.26 15.11 -21.14
CA PRO A 437 -8.59 15.09 -19.73
C PRO A 437 -10.03 15.52 -19.48
N SER A 438 -10.69 14.81 -18.55
CA SER A 438 -12.01 15.19 -18.03
C SER A 438 -11.99 16.56 -17.35
N HIS A 439 -10.86 16.92 -16.71
CA HIS A 439 -10.65 18.18 -16.01
C HIS A 439 -9.30 18.78 -16.44
N PRO A 440 -9.24 19.44 -17.60
CA PRO A 440 -7.99 19.95 -18.18
C PRO A 440 -7.29 20.98 -17.29
N GLY A 441 -8.05 21.92 -16.70
CA GLY A 441 -7.51 22.94 -15.79
C GLY A 441 -6.89 22.34 -14.53
N LEU A 442 -7.55 21.32 -13.96
CA LEU A 442 -7.05 20.56 -12.81
C LEU A 442 -5.76 19.79 -13.15
N LEU A 443 -5.72 19.06 -14.28
CA LEU A 443 -4.52 18.35 -14.70
C LEU A 443 -3.36 19.32 -14.93
N LYS A 444 -3.63 20.46 -15.58
CA LYS A 444 -2.64 21.53 -15.82
C LYS A 444 -2.10 22.11 -14.52
N LEU A 445 -2.98 22.46 -13.58
CA LEU A 445 -2.64 22.92 -12.23
C LEU A 445 -1.69 21.96 -11.52
N LEU A 446 -2.09 20.68 -11.40
CA LEU A 446 -1.30 19.69 -10.66
C LEU A 446 0.02 19.35 -11.34
N THR A 447 0.05 19.35 -12.67
CA THR A 447 1.27 19.16 -13.47
C THR A 447 2.27 20.29 -13.22
N GLN A 448 1.81 21.54 -13.30
CA GLN A 448 2.65 22.71 -13.06
C GLN A 448 3.15 22.76 -11.62
N GLU A 449 2.29 22.44 -10.65
CA GLU A 449 2.67 22.36 -9.24
C GLU A 449 3.71 21.26 -9.00
N PHE A 450 3.55 20.09 -9.62
CA PHE A 450 4.50 18.98 -9.47
C PHE A 450 5.89 19.35 -10.02
N VAL A 451 5.95 19.97 -11.19
CA VAL A 451 7.20 20.50 -11.77
C VAL A 451 7.80 21.61 -10.88
N ALA A 452 6.99 22.56 -10.42
CA ALA A 452 7.46 23.68 -9.60
C ALA A 452 7.96 23.24 -8.21
N SER A 453 7.41 22.14 -7.67
CA SER A 453 7.86 21.51 -6.43
C SER A 453 9.11 20.64 -6.59
N HIS A 454 9.73 20.63 -7.77
CA HIS A 454 10.84 19.73 -8.12
C HIS A 454 10.46 18.25 -7.97
N TYR A 455 9.33 17.88 -8.57
CA TYR A 455 8.83 16.50 -8.61
C TYR A 455 8.66 15.87 -7.21
N ASN A 456 8.24 16.68 -6.23
CA ASN A 456 8.07 16.25 -4.85
C ASN A 456 6.76 15.47 -4.67
N VAL A 457 6.90 14.15 -4.52
CA VAL A 457 5.78 13.21 -4.38
C VAL A 457 4.93 13.51 -3.14
N LYS A 458 5.55 13.73 -1.98
CA LYS A 458 4.81 13.98 -0.72
C LYS A 458 4.05 15.31 -0.78
N HIS A 459 4.61 16.32 -1.44
CA HIS A 459 3.93 17.60 -1.68
C HIS A 459 2.63 17.41 -2.46
N LEU A 460 2.67 16.59 -3.51
CA LEU A 460 1.48 16.31 -4.32
C LEU A 460 0.41 15.54 -3.52
N PHE A 461 0.80 14.55 -2.70
CA PHE A 461 -0.12 13.92 -1.75
C PHE A 461 -0.77 14.93 -0.80
N ARG A 462 0.00 15.88 -0.25
CA ARG A 462 -0.56 16.92 0.63
C ARG A 462 -1.58 17.79 -0.12
N CYS A 463 -1.29 18.18 -1.36
CA CYS A 463 -2.19 18.99 -2.17
C CYS A 463 -3.52 18.27 -2.41
N ILE A 464 -3.48 16.98 -2.75
CA ILE A 464 -4.69 16.21 -3.08
C ILE A 464 -5.45 15.81 -1.81
N CYS A 465 -4.79 15.23 -0.80
CA CYS A 465 -5.48 14.71 0.38
C CYS A 465 -6.10 15.81 1.27
N ASN A 466 -5.62 17.06 1.17
CA ASN A 466 -6.23 18.20 1.85
C ASN A 466 -7.45 18.81 1.10
N SER A 467 -7.72 18.41 -0.15
CA SER A 467 -8.89 18.87 -0.89
C SER A 467 -10.21 18.37 -0.28
N LEU A 468 -11.29 19.14 -0.46
CA LEU A 468 -12.64 18.67 -0.17
C LEU A 468 -12.97 17.45 -1.02
N ALA A 469 -12.54 17.41 -2.28
CA ALA A 469 -12.74 16.29 -3.19
C ALA A 469 -12.30 14.94 -2.60
N TYR A 470 -11.04 14.85 -2.14
CA TYR A 470 -10.55 13.64 -1.47
C TYR A 470 -11.27 13.37 -0.15
N GLN A 471 -11.80 14.40 0.51
CA GLN A 471 -12.48 14.30 1.79
C GLN A 471 -14.00 14.12 1.69
N ARG A 472 -14.58 13.95 0.50
CA ARG A 472 -16.02 13.68 0.33
C ARG A 472 -16.38 12.28 0.81
N THR A 473 -17.62 12.08 1.23
CA THR A 473 -18.12 10.73 1.55
C THR A 473 -18.35 9.92 0.26
N THR A 474 -18.28 8.60 0.37
CA THR A 474 -18.77 7.68 -0.67
C THR A 474 -20.29 7.50 -0.63
N TRP A 475 -20.92 7.84 0.51
CA TRP A 475 -22.36 7.73 0.68
C TRP A 475 -23.11 8.69 -0.24
N ILE A 476 -24.14 8.16 -0.88
CA ILE A 476 -25.08 8.89 -1.70
C ILE A 476 -26.50 8.48 -1.31
N GLU A 477 -27.48 9.34 -1.54
CA GLU A 477 -28.87 9.00 -1.25
C GLU A 477 -29.30 7.76 -2.06
N PRO A 478 -29.93 6.74 -1.43
CA PRO A 478 -30.34 5.52 -2.13
C PRO A 478 -31.27 5.74 -3.32
N ALA A 479 -32.01 6.86 -3.33
CA ALA A 479 -32.91 7.23 -4.41
C ALA A 479 -32.21 7.87 -5.63
N THR A 480 -30.91 8.16 -5.54
CA THR A 480 -30.14 8.72 -6.66
C THR A 480 -30.02 7.70 -7.78
N ASP A 481 -30.41 8.10 -8.99
CA ASP A 481 -30.31 7.23 -10.16
C ASP A 481 -28.85 6.91 -10.54
N GLU A 482 -28.69 5.86 -11.34
CA GLU A 482 -27.37 5.33 -11.70
C GLU A 482 -26.56 6.27 -12.58
N LEU A 483 -27.22 7.01 -13.50
CA LEU A 483 -26.53 7.95 -14.39
C LEU A 483 -25.98 9.15 -13.60
N GLU A 484 -26.77 9.70 -12.67
CA GLU A 484 -26.31 10.76 -11.78
C GLU A 484 -25.17 10.27 -10.88
N ARG A 485 -25.28 9.05 -10.36
CA ARG A 485 -24.23 8.41 -9.55
C ARG A 485 -22.91 8.27 -10.30
N ASP A 486 -22.96 7.85 -11.56
CA ASP A 486 -21.79 7.67 -12.41
C ASP A 486 -21.19 9.00 -12.85
N ALA A 487 -22.05 9.98 -13.15
CA ALA A 487 -21.64 11.35 -13.45
C ALA A 487 -20.91 11.98 -12.25
N LEU A 488 -21.44 11.83 -11.03
CA LEU A 488 -20.79 12.30 -9.81
C LEU A 488 -19.45 11.61 -9.56
N THR A 489 -19.33 10.32 -9.87
CA THR A 489 -18.06 9.58 -9.74
C THR A 489 -17.04 10.07 -10.76
N THR A 490 -17.46 10.23 -12.02
CA THR A 490 -16.62 10.71 -13.13
C THR A 490 -16.17 12.16 -12.95
N ALA A 491 -17.05 13.01 -12.38
CA ALA A 491 -16.78 14.42 -12.10
C ALA A 491 -16.15 14.66 -10.72
N PHE A 492 -15.76 13.60 -9.99
CA PHE A 492 -15.17 13.68 -8.65
C PHE A 492 -16.03 14.44 -7.62
N GLY A 493 -17.35 14.42 -7.82
CA GLY A 493 -18.36 14.94 -6.91
C GLY A 493 -18.65 14.03 -5.71
N ARG A 494 -18.11 12.80 -5.72
CA ARG A 494 -18.14 11.85 -4.61
C ARG A 494 -16.84 11.06 -4.56
N MET A 495 -16.56 10.45 -3.40
CA MET A 495 -15.53 9.42 -3.34
C MET A 495 -16.09 8.11 -3.92
N PRO A 496 -15.35 7.38 -4.78
CA PRO A 496 -15.75 6.05 -5.19
C PRO A 496 -15.56 5.04 -4.06
N LEU A 497 -16.44 4.04 -4.03
CA LEU A 497 -16.30 2.89 -3.15
C LEU A 497 -15.23 1.98 -3.73
N ARG A 498 -14.22 1.62 -2.94
CA ARG A 498 -13.15 0.72 -3.40
C ARG A 498 -13.07 -0.52 -2.53
N VAL A 499 -12.72 -1.63 -3.15
CA VAL A 499 -12.35 -2.85 -2.43
C VAL A 499 -10.94 -2.70 -1.87
N MET A 500 -10.70 -3.19 -0.64
CA MET A 500 -9.33 -3.33 -0.15
C MET A 500 -8.56 -4.29 -1.03
N THR A 501 -7.36 -3.90 -1.46
CA THR A 501 -6.45 -4.86 -2.10
C THR A 501 -6.14 -6.01 -1.13
N ALA A 502 -5.74 -7.17 -1.67
CA ALA A 502 -5.35 -8.31 -0.83
C ALA A 502 -4.27 -7.92 0.20
N ASP A 503 -3.32 -7.10 -0.22
CA ASP A 503 -2.29 -6.52 0.62
C ASP A 503 -2.86 -5.68 1.77
N MET A 504 -3.78 -4.76 1.46
CA MET A 504 -4.41 -3.92 2.47
C MET A 504 -5.19 -4.73 3.51
N LEU A 505 -5.93 -5.73 3.02
CA LEU A 505 -6.71 -6.62 3.88
C LEU A 505 -5.78 -7.45 4.79
N TYR A 506 -4.70 -8.00 4.24
CA TYR A 506 -3.76 -8.81 4.98
C TYR A 506 -3.06 -8.01 6.10
N ASP A 507 -2.55 -6.82 5.77
CA ASP A 507 -1.86 -5.97 6.73
C ASP A 507 -2.84 -5.41 7.79
N SER A 508 -4.08 -5.11 7.38
CA SER A 508 -5.16 -4.75 8.34
C SER A 508 -5.53 -5.90 9.28
N LEU A 509 -5.58 -7.15 8.80
CA LEU A 509 -5.83 -8.31 9.66
C LEU A 509 -4.68 -8.53 10.64
N LYS A 510 -3.42 -8.40 10.20
CA LYS A 510 -2.26 -8.48 11.10
C LYS A 510 -2.31 -7.44 12.21
N GLN A 511 -2.64 -6.19 11.85
CA GLN A 511 -2.83 -5.09 12.80
C GLN A 511 -3.93 -5.42 13.83
N VAL A 512 -5.11 -5.84 13.36
CA VAL A 512 -6.29 -6.10 14.20
C VAL A 512 -6.09 -7.31 15.13
N TYR A 513 -5.41 -8.36 14.65
CA TYR A 513 -5.11 -9.55 15.46
C TYR A 513 -3.84 -9.39 16.32
N GLY A 514 -3.02 -8.36 16.05
CA GLY A 514 -1.73 -8.16 16.69
C GLY A 514 -0.73 -9.26 16.38
N ASP A 515 -0.82 -9.88 15.18
CA ASP A 515 -0.01 -11.04 14.79
C ASP A 515 0.65 -10.78 13.44
N SER A 516 1.93 -10.40 13.45
CA SER A 516 2.72 -10.18 12.23
C SER A 516 2.99 -11.46 11.44
N SER A 517 2.82 -12.63 12.08
CA SER A 517 3.00 -13.97 11.52
C SER A 517 1.69 -14.62 11.05
N LEU A 518 0.61 -13.84 10.92
CA LEU A 518 -0.70 -14.33 10.49
C LEU A 518 -0.59 -15.20 9.24
N ASP A 519 -0.98 -16.46 9.36
CA ASP A 519 -0.99 -17.43 8.27
C ASP A 519 -2.41 -18.03 8.16
N LEU A 520 -3.02 -17.87 6.98
CA LEU A 520 -4.37 -18.37 6.67
C LEU A 520 -4.35 -19.60 5.76
N ARG A 521 -3.21 -20.29 5.68
CA ARG A 521 -3.12 -21.57 4.98
C ARG A 521 -3.72 -22.67 5.84
N THR A 522 -4.52 -23.52 5.21
CA THR A 522 -5.17 -24.65 5.89
C THR A 522 -4.24 -25.85 6.07
N ASN A 523 -3.20 -26.00 5.25
CA ASN A 523 -2.05 -26.87 5.43
C ASN A 523 -0.93 -26.47 4.42
N VAL A 524 0.29 -26.96 4.63
CA VAL A 524 1.45 -26.65 3.75
C VAL A 524 1.43 -27.50 2.46
N GLU A 525 0.73 -28.64 2.50
CA GLU A 525 0.72 -29.64 1.41
C GLU A 525 -0.52 -29.59 0.50
N HIS A 526 -1.62 -28.96 0.92
CA HIS A 526 -2.83 -28.83 0.10
C HIS A 526 -3.24 -27.38 -0.10
N THR A 527 -3.56 -27.07 -1.33
CA THR A 527 -4.03 -25.78 -1.79
C THR A 527 -5.47 -25.52 -1.41
N THR A 528 -5.88 -24.27 -1.56
CA THR A 528 -7.29 -23.89 -1.69
C THR A 528 -7.98 -24.79 -2.73
N VAL A 529 -9.19 -25.28 -2.43
CA VAL A 529 -9.99 -26.15 -3.31
C VAL A 529 -10.04 -25.54 -4.72
N GLY A 530 -9.53 -26.27 -5.73
CA GLY A 530 -9.54 -25.86 -7.13
C GLY A 530 -8.22 -25.27 -7.68
N MET A 531 -7.14 -25.17 -6.90
CA MET A 531 -5.83 -24.66 -7.37
C MET A 531 -4.75 -25.75 -7.33
N SER A 532 -3.86 -25.81 -8.33
CA SER A 532 -3.01 -26.99 -8.58
C SER A 532 -1.62 -27.01 -7.93
N ALA A 533 -1.11 -25.90 -7.36
CA ALA A 533 0.27 -25.80 -6.85
C ALA A 533 0.35 -25.18 -5.44
N ALA A 534 1.13 -25.78 -4.54
CA ALA A 534 1.36 -25.26 -3.19
C ALA A 534 2.23 -23.98 -3.22
N VAL A 535 1.89 -22.99 -2.40
CA VAL A 535 2.67 -21.75 -2.23
C VAL A 535 3.22 -21.71 -0.80
N ALA A 536 4.54 -21.78 -0.70
CA ALA A 536 5.24 -21.83 0.59
C ALA A 536 5.22 -20.49 1.35
N ASP A 537 5.10 -19.37 0.64
CA ASP A 537 5.03 -18.04 1.23
C ASP A 537 3.57 -17.70 1.65
N PRO A 538 3.29 -17.43 2.93
CA PRO A 538 1.94 -17.12 3.40
C PRO A 538 1.33 -15.86 2.77
N HIS A 539 2.14 -14.85 2.50
CA HIS A 539 1.69 -13.58 1.92
C HIS A 539 1.32 -13.78 0.46
N LEU A 540 2.14 -14.48 -0.31
CA LEU A 540 1.84 -14.81 -1.70
C LEU A 540 0.60 -15.71 -1.81
N GLU A 541 0.41 -16.65 -0.88
CA GLU A 541 -0.81 -17.46 -0.84
C GLU A 541 -2.05 -16.64 -0.49
N PHE A 542 -1.91 -15.65 0.39
CA PHE A 542 -2.97 -14.70 0.68
C PHE A 542 -3.32 -13.87 -0.57
N GLN A 543 -2.33 -13.27 -1.23
CA GLN A 543 -2.54 -12.53 -2.48
C GLN A 543 -3.19 -13.39 -3.56
N ARG A 544 -2.78 -14.66 -3.67
CA ARG A 544 -3.38 -15.60 -4.63
C ARG A 544 -4.87 -15.85 -4.36
N ARG A 545 -5.27 -15.86 -3.10
CA ARG A 545 -6.64 -16.19 -2.66
C ARG A 545 -7.58 -14.99 -2.59
N PHE A 546 -7.03 -13.81 -2.27
CA PHE A 546 -7.79 -12.59 -2.01
C PHE A 546 -7.54 -11.51 -3.07
N GLY A 547 -6.65 -11.76 -4.04
CA GLY A 547 -6.43 -10.87 -5.17
C GLY A 547 -7.65 -10.83 -6.08
N THR A 548 -8.07 -9.63 -6.46
CA THR A 548 -9.07 -9.41 -7.49
C THR A 548 -8.35 -9.22 -8.84
N ASN A 549 -8.84 -9.87 -9.89
CA ASN A 549 -8.35 -9.67 -11.26
C ASN A 549 -9.22 -8.62 -11.94
N GLU A 550 -9.08 -7.34 -11.61
CA GLU A 550 -9.87 -6.32 -12.31
C GLU A 550 -9.08 -5.08 -12.70
N GLU A 551 -9.32 -4.65 -13.94
CA GLU A 551 -8.91 -3.37 -14.51
C GLU A 551 -9.61 -2.18 -13.80
N ASP A 552 -10.67 -2.44 -13.02
CA ASP A 552 -11.44 -1.47 -12.24
C ASP A 552 -11.43 -1.81 -10.73
N ALA A 553 -10.95 -0.88 -9.90
CA ALA A 553 -10.89 -1.03 -8.44
C ALA A 553 -12.22 -0.75 -7.71
N THR A 554 -13.25 -0.34 -8.46
CA THR A 554 -14.61 -0.09 -7.96
C THR A 554 -15.54 -1.30 -8.11
N ASP A 555 -15.14 -2.30 -8.88
CA ASP A 555 -15.86 -3.57 -9.01
C ASP A 555 -15.57 -4.50 -7.82
N PHE A 556 -16.60 -5.24 -7.40
CA PHE A 556 -16.54 -6.14 -6.25
C PHE A 556 -16.43 -7.60 -6.70
N THR A 557 -15.21 -8.09 -6.95
CA THR A 557 -14.94 -9.47 -7.42
C THR A 557 -14.35 -10.40 -6.39
N HIS A 558 -14.88 -10.39 -5.17
CA HIS A 558 -14.47 -11.39 -4.18
C HIS A 558 -15.08 -12.76 -4.48
N GLY A 559 -14.23 -13.76 -4.72
CA GLY A 559 -14.65 -15.13 -4.98
C GLY A 559 -15.21 -15.86 -3.75
N VAL A 560 -16.00 -16.91 -3.97
CA VAL A 560 -16.56 -17.77 -2.90
C VAL A 560 -15.48 -18.25 -1.92
N ALA A 561 -14.29 -18.59 -2.44
CA ALA A 561 -13.17 -19.07 -1.64
C ALA A 561 -12.66 -18.05 -0.61
N GLN A 562 -12.73 -16.74 -0.92
CA GLN A 562 -12.35 -15.66 -0.01
C GLN A 562 -13.38 -15.49 1.10
N MET A 563 -14.66 -15.41 0.74
CA MET A 563 -15.74 -15.27 1.72
C MET A 563 -15.74 -16.44 2.70
N LEU A 564 -15.58 -17.67 2.20
CA LEU A 564 -15.49 -18.86 3.04
C LEU A 564 -14.29 -18.82 3.99
N THR A 565 -13.15 -18.25 3.59
CA THR A 565 -11.99 -18.08 4.49
C THR A 565 -12.30 -17.14 5.63
N LEU A 566 -12.80 -15.93 5.32
CA LEU A 566 -13.09 -14.92 6.34
C LEU A 566 -14.14 -15.42 7.34
N LEU A 567 -15.10 -16.22 6.85
CA LEU A 567 -16.14 -16.79 7.69
C LEU A 567 -15.67 -17.96 8.55
N ASN A 568 -14.82 -18.85 8.03
CA ASN A 568 -14.60 -20.17 8.66
C ASN A 568 -13.16 -20.47 9.08
N HIS A 569 -12.17 -19.61 8.78
CA HIS A 569 -10.79 -19.96 9.06
C HIS A 569 -10.53 -20.03 10.58
N PRO A 570 -10.00 -21.14 11.13
CA PRO A 570 -9.81 -21.32 12.57
C PRO A 570 -8.97 -20.23 13.23
N ARG A 571 -7.98 -19.69 12.51
CA ARG A 571 -7.16 -18.57 13.00
C ARG A 571 -7.97 -17.29 13.23
N LEU A 572 -8.98 -17.03 12.40
CA LEU A 572 -9.88 -15.86 12.49
C LEU A 572 -11.04 -16.09 13.48
N LEU A 573 -11.39 -17.36 13.74
CA LEU A 573 -12.36 -17.73 14.77
C LEU A 573 -11.74 -17.83 16.17
N GLY A 574 -10.40 -17.86 16.25
CA GLY A 574 -9.63 -18.03 17.48
C GLY A 574 -9.33 -16.74 18.24
N GLY A 575 -8.42 -16.85 19.23
CA GLY A 575 -7.97 -15.71 20.03
C GLY A 575 -7.06 -14.74 19.27
N SER A 576 -7.16 -13.45 19.61
CA SER A 576 -6.34 -12.35 19.09
C SER A 576 -5.28 -11.95 20.12
N GLN A 577 -4.02 -11.80 19.68
CA GLN A 577 -2.93 -11.33 20.54
C GLN A 577 -3.16 -9.86 20.94
N ALA A 578 -3.72 -9.06 20.04
CA ALA A 578 -4.07 -7.67 20.35
C ALA A 578 -5.15 -7.58 21.44
N VAL A 579 -6.16 -8.46 21.42
CA VAL A 579 -7.19 -8.56 22.47
C VAL A 579 -6.54 -8.89 23.83
N ASP A 580 -5.62 -9.86 23.84
CA ASP A 580 -4.92 -10.27 25.06
C ASP A 580 -4.05 -9.16 25.64
N ASN A 581 -3.30 -8.48 24.78
CA ASN A 581 -2.45 -7.37 25.15
C ASN A 581 -3.24 -6.18 25.69
N TYR A 582 -4.37 -5.85 25.06
CA TYR A 582 -5.22 -4.76 25.53
C TYR A 582 -5.92 -5.11 26.86
N TRP A 583 -6.38 -6.35 27.01
CA TRP A 583 -6.97 -6.83 28.27
C TRP A 583 -6.00 -6.70 29.45
N MET A 584 -4.73 -7.07 29.25
CA MET A 584 -3.71 -6.98 30.31
C MET A 584 -3.38 -5.54 30.70
N ASN A 585 -3.67 -4.57 29.83
CA ASN A 585 -3.36 -3.15 30.01
C ASN A 585 -4.63 -2.28 29.99
N LEU A 586 -5.77 -2.83 30.41
CA LEU A 586 -7.06 -2.18 30.27
C LEU A 586 -7.08 -0.83 31.04
N PRO A 587 -7.31 0.31 30.36
CA PRO A 587 -7.36 1.61 31.03
C PRO A 587 -8.62 1.74 31.91
N PRO A 588 -8.71 2.76 32.77
CA PRO A 588 -9.97 3.13 33.42
C PRO A 588 -11.08 3.44 32.39
N PRO A 589 -12.35 3.17 32.71
CA PRO A 589 -13.46 3.51 31.80
C PRO A 589 -13.59 5.02 31.62
N SER A 590 -13.74 5.45 30.37
CA SER A 590 -14.01 6.85 30.03
C SER A 590 -15.40 7.30 30.49
N GLU A 591 -15.60 8.61 30.63
CA GLU A 591 -16.91 9.18 30.98
C GLU A 591 -18.00 8.77 29.97
N ARG A 592 -17.67 8.79 28.67
CA ARG A 592 -18.58 8.29 27.61
C ARG A 592 -19.04 6.86 27.88
N GLN A 593 -18.11 5.97 28.21
CA GLN A 593 -18.42 4.56 28.48
C GLN A 593 -19.33 4.41 29.70
N LEU A 594 -19.08 5.20 30.75
CA LEU A 594 -19.92 5.20 31.96
C LEU A 594 -21.33 5.74 31.68
N GLN A 595 -21.47 6.77 30.86
CA GLN A 595 -22.78 7.28 30.47
C GLN A 595 -23.54 6.28 29.58
N LEU A 596 -22.85 5.69 28.61
CA LEU A 596 -23.44 4.71 27.69
C LEU A 596 -23.88 3.44 28.43
N ILE A 597 -23.08 2.96 29.39
CA ILE A 597 -23.47 1.77 30.16
C ILE A 597 -24.71 2.04 31.01
N VAL A 598 -24.83 3.21 31.64
CA VAL A 598 -26.04 3.60 32.41
C VAL A 598 -27.29 3.64 31.51
N LYS A 599 -27.14 4.07 30.26
CA LYS A 599 -28.26 4.13 29.31
C LYS A 599 -28.73 2.74 28.86
N ILE A 600 -27.79 1.82 28.64
CA ILE A 600 -28.05 0.50 28.05
C ILE A 600 -28.28 -0.58 29.13
N GLU A 601 -27.74 -0.44 30.34
CA GLU A 601 -27.67 -1.51 31.35
C GLU A 601 -29.02 -2.15 31.71
N ARG A 602 -30.09 -1.36 31.70
CA ARG A 602 -31.44 -1.83 32.07
C ARG A 602 -32.05 -2.75 31.01
N GLN A 603 -31.47 -2.80 29.82
CA GLN A 603 -31.98 -3.54 28.67
C GLN A 603 -31.25 -4.88 28.46
N ILE A 604 -30.16 -5.14 29.18
CA ILE A 604 -29.30 -6.33 28.97
C ILE A 604 -29.21 -7.18 30.23
N ARG A 605 -29.69 -8.43 30.13
CA ARG A 605 -29.52 -9.43 31.18
C ARG A 605 -28.12 -10.01 31.13
N TRP A 606 -27.27 -9.61 32.09
CA TRP A 606 -25.95 -10.23 32.27
C TRP A 606 -26.12 -11.56 33.01
N PRO A 607 -25.39 -12.62 32.65
CA PRO A 607 -25.36 -13.85 33.43
C PRO A 607 -25.02 -13.48 34.87
N HIS A 608 -25.80 -13.99 35.84
CA HIS A 608 -25.53 -13.76 37.25
C HIS A 608 -24.09 -14.18 37.50
N SER A 609 -23.22 -13.20 37.78
CA SER A 609 -21.83 -13.47 38.09
C SER A 609 -21.81 -14.34 39.33
N GLU A 610 -21.51 -15.63 39.19
CA GLU A 610 -20.89 -16.35 40.29
C GLU A 610 -19.75 -15.48 40.78
N LYS A 611 -19.72 -15.23 42.09
CA LYS A 611 -18.67 -14.44 42.73
C LYS A 611 -17.32 -14.90 42.15
N PRO A 612 -16.44 -13.98 41.73
CA PRO A 612 -15.11 -14.39 41.30
C PRO A 612 -14.52 -15.23 42.42
N ALA A 613 -14.14 -16.47 42.11
CA ALA A 613 -13.40 -17.31 43.04
C ALA A 613 -12.20 -16.48 43.52
N PRO A 614 -11.86 -16.49 44.82
CA PRO A 614 -10.72 -15.74 45.31
C PRO A 614 -9.50 -16.17 44.50
N GLU A 615 -8.89 -15.21 43.81
CA GLU A 615 -7.63 -15.40 43.14
C GLU A 615 -6.61 -15.67 44.24
N GLU A 616 -6.30 -16.95 44.50
CA GLU A 616 -5.08 -17.30 45.20
C GLU A 616 -3.96 -16.68 44.36
N ALA A 617 -3.40 -15.58 44.86
CA ALA A 617 -2.30 -14.87 44.22
C ALA A 617 -1.10 -15.82 44.16
N ARG A 618 -1.05 -16.65 43.11
CA ARG A 618 0.20 -17.30 42.72
C ARG A 618 1.13 -16.16 42.33
N PRO A 619 2.28 -15.99 43.00
CA PRO A 619 3.22 -14.95 42.64
C PRO A 619 3.57 -15.13 41.16
N LYS A 620 3.47 -14.04 40.38
CA LYS A 620 3.79 -14.06 38.96
C LYS A 620 5.17 -14.71 38.78
N PRO A 621 5.33 -15.69 37.87
CA PRO A 621 6.63 -16.29 37.63
C PRO A 621 7.62 -15.18 37.27
N ILE A 622 8.74 -15.12 37.99
CA ILE A 622 9.76 -14.12 37.72
C ILE A 622 10.46 -14.51 36.42
N ILE A 623 10.17 -13.76 35.36
CA ILE A 623 10.83 -13.91 34.06
C ILE A 623 12.20 -13.23 34.15
N LEU A 624 13.23 -13.99 33.79
CA LEU A 624 14.61 -13.54 33.86
C LEU A 624 15.10 -13.12 32.47
N ALA A 625 15.98 -12.12 32.43
CA ALA A 625 16.63 -11.69 31.20
C ALA A 625 17.38 -12.85 30.52
N ALA A 626 17.57 -12.78 29.21
CA ALA A 626 18.44 -13.73 28.49
C ALA A 626 19.83 -13.82 29.16
N ILE A 627 20.44 -15.00 29.10
CA ILE A 627 21.74 -15.24 29.72
C ILE A 627 22.77 -14.26 29.14
N ASN A 628 23.49 -13.59 30.03
CA ASN A 628 24.50 -12.60 29.70
C ASN A 628 25.86 -13.06 30.27
N PRO A 629 26.96 -13.03 29.48
CA PRO A 629 28.29 -13.40 29.98
C PRO A 629 28.75 -12.57 31.19
N LYS A 630 28.29 -11.31 31.30
CA LYS A 630 28.73 -10.39 32.34
C LYS A 630 28.13 -10.68 33.71
N ARG A 631 26.81 -10.85 33.75
CA ARG A 631 26.06 -10.92 35.02
C ARG A 631 24.65 -11.42 34.80
N ASN A 632 24.23 -12.37 35.61
CA ASN A 632 22.91 -12.97 35.64
C ASN A 632 22.39 -12.95 37.07
N GLU A 633 21.20 -12.38 37.29
CA GLU A 633 20.52 -12.44 38.59
C GLU A 633 19.35 -13.42 38.54
N ASP A 634 19.28 -14.34 39.50
CA ASP A 634 18.23 -15.32 39.69
C ASP A 634 17.51 -15.07 41.04
N PRO A 635 16.53 -14.15 41.08
CA PRO A 635 15.65 -13.97 42.24
C PRO A 635 14.64 -15.12 42.41
N PHE A 636 14.29 -15.40 43.67
CA PHE A 636 13.29 -16.40 44.07
C PHE A 636 12.65 -16.03 45.41
N ALA A 637 11.59 -16.75 45.80
CA ALA A 637 10.93 -16.53 47.08
C ALA A 637 11.91 -16.71 48.25
N ALA A 638 11.86 -15.81 49.23
CA ALA A 638 12.78 -15.83 50.36
C ALA A 638 12.70 -17.16 51.12
N ILE A 639 13.84 -17.84 51.27
CA ILE A 639 13.94 -19.17 51.85
C ILE A 639 15.17 -19.27 52.73
N LYS A 640 15.05 -19.98 53.86
CA LYS A 640 16.17 -20.24 54.76
C LYS A 640 17.05 -21.35 54.18
N ALA A 641 18.34 -21.09 54.02
CA ALA A 641 19.30 -22.04 53.46
C ALA A 641 20.69 -21.85 54.10
N GLN A 642 21.48 -22.93 54.14
CA GLN A 642 22.91 -22.87 54.43
C GLN A 642 23.74 -23.27 53.22
N PHE A 643 23.19 -24.07 52.32
CA PHE A 643 23.86 -24.52 51.11
C PHE A 643 23.12 -23.99 49.88
N VAL A 644 23.87 -23.49 48.91
CA VAL A 644 23.39 -23.07 47.59
C VAL A 644 24.20 -23.83 46.55
N ARG A 645 23.52 -24.52 45.64
CA ARG A 645 24.14 -25.31 44.57
C ARG A 645 23.68 -24.81 43.22
N PHE A 646 24.64 -24.49 42.36
CA PHE A 646 24.45 -24.18 40.96
C PHE A 646 24.84 -25.41 40.14
N THR A 647 23.86 -26.06 39.54
CA THR A 647 24.05 -27.28 38.74
C THR A 647 23.94 -26.93 37.28
N ILE A 648 24.98 -27.22 36.51
CA ILE A 648 25.02 -27.13 35.05
C ILE A 648 24.58 -28.48 34.52
N GLU A 649 23.45 -28.52 33.82
CA GLU A 649 22.82 -29.77 33.38
C GLU A 649 23.48 -30.33 32.12
N GLN A 650 23.99 -29.45 31.26
CA GLN A 650 24.70 -29.81 30.04
C GLN A 650 25.69 -28.70 29.63
N GLY A 651 26.88 -29.09 29.18
CA GLY A 651 27.87 -28.17 28.61
C GLY A 651 29.30 -28.58 28.92
N SER A 652 30.09 -28.77 27.86
CA SER A 652 31.52 -29.07 27.97
C SER A 652 32.31 -27.85 28.47
N GLN A 653 32.98 -27.99 29.61
CA GLN A 653 33.85 -26.97 30.21
C GLN A 653 33.15 -25.63 30.49
N SER A 654 31.90 -25.68 30.95
CA SER A 654 31.18 -24.48 31.38
C SER A 654 31.92 -23.78 32.53
N CYS A 655 31.96 -22.45 32.47
CA CYS A 655 32.87 -21.64 33.28
C CYS A 655 32.11 -20.58 34.09
N LEU A 656 32.41 -20.48 35.38
CA LEU A 656 31.86 -19.49 36.31
C LEU A 656 32.99 -18.67 36.93
N ASP A 657 32.88 -17.35 36.87
CA ASP A 657 33.81 -16.42 37.49
C ASP A 657 33.54 -16.33 39.00
N GLU A 658 32.31 -15.97 39.37
CA GLU A 658 31.89 -15.83 40.77
C GLU A 658 30.43 -16.29 40.95
N LEU A 659 30.13 -16.89 42.12
CA LEU A 659 28.79 -17.29 42.55
C LEU A 659 28.42 -16.56 43.85
N GLU A 660 27.51 -15.60 43.74
CA GLU A 660 27.12 -14.71 44.83
C GLU A 660 25.73 -15.09 45.37
N VAL A 661 25.52 -14.89 46.68
CA VAL A 661 24.26 -15.22 47.36
C VAL A 661 23.82 -14.03 48.22
N TYR A 662 22.56 -13.59 48.06
CA TYR A 662 22.01 -12.42 48.75
C TYR A 662 20.74 -12.73 49.53
N GLY A 663 20.58 -12.03 50.66
CA GLY A 663 19.36 -11.97 51.44
C GLY A 663 18.39 -10.87 51.01
N PRO A 664 17.11 -10.95 51.42
CA PRO A 664 16.13 -9.89 51.15
C PRO A 664 16.62 -8.53 51.64
N ASN A 665 16.57 -7.51 50.75
CA ASN A 665 16.95 -6.12 51.06
C ASN A 665 18.38 -5.94 51.61
N SER A 666 19.29 -6.88 51.36
CA SER A 666 20.69 -6.80 51.80
C SER A 666 21.63 -6.68 50.59
N PRO A 667 22.58 -5.72 50.59
CA PRO A 667 23.63 -5.65 49.58
C PRO A 667 24.82 -6.57 49.88
N LEU A 668 24.81 -7.29 51.01
CA LEU A 668 25.92 -8.14 51.43
C LEU A 668 25.93 -9.47 50.67
N ASN A 669 27.02 -9.77 49.96
CA ASN A 669 27.25 -11.09 49.36
C ASN A 669 27.64 -12.10 50.45
N LEU A 670 26.69 -12.96 50.81
CA LEU A 670 26.85 -13.99 51.84
C LEU A 670 27.76 -15.14 51.39
N ALA A 671 28.04 -15.25 50.08
CA ALA A 671 28.84 -16.33 49.53
C ALA A 671 30.35 -16.12 49.72
N LEU A 672 30.81 -14.91 50.05
CA LEU A 672 32.23 -14.57 50.12
C LEU A 672 32.98 -15.45 51.11
N SER A 673 34.14 -15.95 50.69
CA SER A 673 35.08 -16.67 51.55
C SER A 673 35.53 -15.83 52.76
N ALA A 674 35.72 -14.53 52.56
CA ALA A 674 35.99 -13.57 53.64
C ALA A 674 34.85 -13.46 54.68
N SER A 675 33.62 -13.86 54.32
CA SER A 675 32.47 -13.95 55.24
C SER A 675 32.34 -15.33 55.90
N GLY A 676 33.32 -16.22 55.73
CA GLY A 676 33.34 -17.58 56.29
C GLY A 676 32.59 -18.62 55.47
N ALA A 677 32.18 -18.31 54.24
CA ALA A 677 31.54 -19.27 53.34
C ALA A 677 32.58 -20.14 52.60
N MET A 678 32.23 -21.39 52.30
CA MET A 678 33.11 -22.36 51.67
C MET A 678 32.58 -22.77 50.29
N ALA A 679 33.40 -22.65 49.25
CA ALA A 679 33.09 -23.17 47.93
C ALA A 679 33.53 -24.64 47.77
N THR A 680 32.69 -25.47 47.17
CA THR A 680 32.99 -26.83 46.72
C THR A 680 32.41 -27.05 45.32
N ALA A 681 32.95 -28.01 44.56
CA ALA A 681 32.44 -28.33 43.23
C ALA A 681 32.49 -29.84 42.97
N SER A 682 31.76 -30.32 41.95
CA SER A 682 31.78 -31.74 41.55
C SER A 682 33.13 -32.17 41.01
N SER A 683 33.76 -31.31 40.22
CA SER A 683 35.06 -31.53 39.59
C SER A 683 35.79 -30.21 39.35
N LEU A 684 37.05 -30.30 38.95
CA LEU A 684 37.87 -29.16 38.57
C LEU A 684 38.73 -29.53 37.36
N LEU A 685 38.73 -28.68 36.33
CA LEU A 685 39.56 -28.87 35.15
C LEU A 685 41.06 -28.90 35.54
N PRO A 686 41.78 -30.02 35.34
CA PRO A 686 43.17 -30.14 35.79
C PRO A 686 44.13 -29.35 34.88
N GLY A 687 45.24 -28.88 35.46
CA GLY A 687 46.35 -28.29 34.71
C GLY A 687 46.31 -26.76 34.51
N TYR A 688 45.31 -26.07 35.06
CA TYR A 688 45.16 -24.61 34.90
C TYR A 688 45.15 -23.87 36.25
N PRO A 689 46.22 -23.12 36.59
CA PRO A 689 46.31 -22.39 37.87
C PRO A 689 45.24 -21.31 38.05
N ILE A 690 44.70 -20.79 36.95
CA ILE A 690 43.65 -19.76 36.95
C ILE A 690 42.24 -20.35 37.09
N HIS A 691 42.07 -21.67 36.97
CA HIS A 691 40.78 -22.33 37.13
C HIS A 691 40.76 -23.12 38.44
N GLN A 692 40.18 -22.56 39.50
CA GLN A 692 40.18 -23.12 40.86
C GLN A 692 38.82 -22.94 41.52
N VAL A 693 38.42 -23.89 42.37
CA VAL A 693 37.16 -23.81 43.14
C VAL A 693 37.11 -22.56 44.02
N ALA A 694 38.26 -22.10 44.53
CA ALA A 694 38.36 -20.90 45.36
C ALA A 694 37.87 -19.63 44.65
N HIS A 695 37.94 -19.57 43.32
CA HIS A 695 37.53 -18.40 42.55
C HIS A 695 36.00 -18.21 42.51
N LEU A 696 35.23 -19.28 42.77
CA LEU A 696 33.76 -19.16 42.86
C LEU A 696 33.29 -18.16 43.93
N ASN A 697 34.12 -17.85 44.94
CA ASN A 697 33.73 -16.97 46.04
C ASN A 697 34.87 -16.17 46.69
N ASP A 698 35.94 -15.88 45.96
CA ASP A 698 37.05 -15.07 46.48
C ASP A 698 36.75 -13.55 46.50
N GLY A 699 35.64 -13.12 45.89
CA GLY A 699 35.24 -11.71 45.80
C GLY A 699 35.93 -10.95 44.67
N LEU A 700 36.69 -11.64 43.81
CA LEU A 700 37.39 -11.07 42.67
C LEU A 700 36.69 -11.50 41.38
N HIS A 701 35.92 -10.60 40.79
CA HIS A 701 35.25 -10.82 39.50
C HIS A 701 35.90 -10.02 38.37
N GLY A 702 35.65 -10.40 37.13
CA GLY A 702 36.07 -9.64 35.94
C GLY A 702 37.54 -9.89 35.55
N ASN A 703 38.17 -10.91 36.11
CA ASN A 703 39.58 -11.22 35.87
C ASN A 703 39.73 -12.54 35.10
N ALA A 704 40.96 -13.04 34.93
CA ALA A 704 41.21 -14.28 34.19
C ALA A 704 40.91 -15.57 34.99
N HIS A 705 40.66 -15.43 36.29
CA HIS A 705 40.40 -16.54 37.21
C HIS A 705 38.93 -16.94 37.18
N SER A 706 38.65 -18.22 37.41
CA SER A 706 37.28 -18.78 37.39
C SER A 706 37.29 -20.21 37.93
N TRP A 707 36.13 -20.86 37.95
CA TRP A 707 36.01 -22.31 38.05
C TRP A 707 35.50 -22.89 36.72
N ILE A 708 36.05 -24.03 36.33
CA ILE A 708 35.61 -24.81 35.17
C ILE A 708 35.43 -26.27 35.59
N SER A 709 34.28 -26.84 35.24
CA SER A 709 34.01 -28.27 35.42
C SER A 709 34.86 -29.12 34.47
N ASN A 710 35.34 -30.26 34.96
CA ASN A 710 36.02 -31.29 34.17
C ASN A 710 35.05 -32.35 33.60
N GLU A 711 33.75 -32.14 33.77
CA GLU A 711 32.67 -33.04 33.35
C GLU A 711 31.81 -32.35 32.26
N ASP A 712 30.96 -33.11 31.57
CA ASP A 712 29.87 -32.53 30.78
C ASP A 712 28.76 -32.11 31.75
N GLY A 713 28.63 -30.80 31.98
CA GLY A 713 27.87 -30.27 33.11
C GLY A 713 28.70 -30.19 34.39
N GLY A 714 28.09 -30.45 35.55
CA GLY A 714 28.73 -30.42 36.87
C GLY A 714 28.07 -29.44 37.83
N TRP A 715 28.51 -29.39 39.08
CA TRP A 715 27.94 -28.46 40.07
C TRP A 715 28.99 -27.66 40.82
N ALA A 716 28.66 -26.41 41.12
CA ALA A 716 29.36 -25.52 42.04
C ALA A 716 28.46 -25.24 43.24
N GLN A 717 29.02 -25.23 44.45
CA GLN A 717 28.26 -25.11 45.69
C GLN A 717 28.93 -24.16 46.66
N ILE A 718 28.13 -23.32 47.31
CA ILE A 718 28.54 -22.48 48.43
C ILE A 718 27.85 -22.98 49.69
N LYS A 719 28.64 -23.29 50.72
CA LYS A 719 28.17 -23.44 52.10
C LYS A 719 28.37 -22.12 52.83
N LEU A 720 27.28 -21.45 53.19
CA LEU A 720 27.29 -20.24 53.99
C LEU A 720 27.83 -20.52 55.41
N ALA A 721 28.45 -19.50 56.02
CA ALA A 721 29.01 -19.60 57.37
C ALA A 721 27.96 -20.02 58.43
N SER A 722 26.70 -19.63 58.22
CA SER A 722 25.54 -20.03 59.02
C SER A 722 24.29 -20.06 58.14
N ALA A 723 23.23 -20.74 58.58
CA ALA A 723 21.96 -20.76 57.86
C ALA A 723 21.29 -19.38 57.87
N GLN A 724 21.03 -18.81 56.68
CA GLN A 724 20.44 -17.49 56.51
C GLN A 724 19.26 -17.51 55.54
N THR A 725 18.41 -16.48 55.61
CA THR A 725 17.33 -16.29 54.63
C THR A 725 17.88 -15.62 53.38
N ILE A 726 17.75 -16.30 52.24
CA ILE A 726 18.26 -15.86 50.94
C ILE A 726 17.13 -15.76 49.93
N ASN A 727 17.26 -14.90 48.92
CA ASN A 727 16.24 -14.72 47.88
C ASN A 727 16.81 -14.43 46.49
N ARG A 728 18.14 -14.42 46.34
CA ARG A 728 18.77 -14.14 45.06
C ARG A 728 20.16 -14.78 44.98
N VAL A 729 20.43 -15.38 43.83
CA VAL A 729 21.77 -15.82 43.42
C VAL A 729 22.22 -15.00 42.22
N VAL A 730 23.49 -14.59 42.19
CA VAL A 730 24.07 -13.86 41.06
C VAL A 730 25.29 -14.63 40.57
N TRP A 731 25.43 -14.74 39.26
CA TRP A 731 26.53 -15.47 38.63
C TRP A 731 26.90 -14.86 37.28
N GLY A 732 28.11 -15.14 36.80
CA GLY A 732 28.59 -14.66 35.51
C GLY A 732 29.81 -15.45 35.04
N ARG A 733 30.15 -15.26 33.77
CA ARG A 733 31.37 -15.81 33.16
C ARG A 733 32.54 -14.83 33.26
N ASP A 734 32.28 -13.54 33.08
CA ASP A 734 33.28 -12.48 33.20
C ASP A 734 32.60 -11.11 33.21
N ARG A 735 32.66 -10.43 34.36
CA ARG A 735 31.96 -9.16 34.59
C ARG A 735 32.44 -8.01 33.72
N GLU A 736 33.70 -8.02 33.29
CA GLU A 736 34.29 -6.98 32.45
C GLU A 736 33.98 -7.19 30.96
N GLY A 737 33.56 -8.40 30.57
CA GLY A 737 33.10 -8.71 29.22
C GLY A 737 34.20 -8.99 28.20
N ARG A 738 35.40 -9.32 28.68
CA ARG A 738 36.53 -9.82 27.90
C ARG A 738 36.27 -11.24 27.35
N TYR A 739 35.47 -12.06 28.04
CA TYR A 739 35.10 -13.41 27.63
C TYR A 739 33.59 -13.57 27.44
N GLN A 740 33.17 -14.23 26.35
CA GLN A 740 31.77 -14.45 25.99
C GLN A 740 31.43 -15.94 25.77
N ASP A 741 32.40 -16.84 25.94
CA ASP A 741 32.29 -18.27 25.68
C ASP A 741 31.96 -19.08 26.94
N ARG A 742 31.62 -20.37 26.76
CA ARG A 742 31.44 -21.37 27.84
C ARG A 742 30.40 -20.99 28.91
N LEU A 743 29.33 -20.32 28.49
CA LEU A 743 28.21 -19.95 29.34
C LEU A 743 27.39 -21.16 29.76
N ALA A 744 26.99 -21.20 31.03
CA ALA A 744 26.05 -22.20 31.54
C ALA A 744 24.64 -21.92 30.99
N GLN A 745 24.30 -22.50 29.82
CA GLN A 745 23.01 -22.25 29.16
C GLN A 745 21.85 -23.06 29.74
N GLN A 746 22.12 -24.28 30.21
CA GLN A 746 21.16 -25.16 30.85
C GLN A 746 21.61 -25.39 32.30
N TYR A 747 20.90 -24.79 33.24
CA TYR A 747 21.27 -24.81 34.65
C TYR A 747 20.05 -24.82 35.57
N ARG A 748 20.26 -25.26 36.81
CA ARG A 748 19.32 -25.09 37.92
C ARG A 748 20.03 -24.63 39.18
N ILE A 749 19.31 -23.89 40.01
CA ILE A 749 19.76 -23.40 41.31
C ILE A 749 18.93 -24.07 42.39
N GLU A 750 19.62 -24.68 43.33
CA GLU A 750 19.02 -25.47 44.40
C GLU A 750 19.57 -24.99 45.75
N VAL A 751 18.74 -25.03 46.78
CA VAL A 751 19.12 -24.64 48.14
C VAL A 751 18.81 -25.75 49.13
N SER A 752 19.56 -25.78 50.23
CA SER A 752 19.41 -26.77 51.28
C SER A 752 19.80 -26.21 52.66
N LEU A 753 19.18 -26.74 53.72
CA LEU A 753 19.58 -26.44 55.12
C LEU A 753 20.61 -27.44 55.65
N ASP A 754 20.56 -28.69 55.21
CA ASP A 754 21.34 -29.82 55.73
C ASP A 754 22.43 -30.31 54.76
N GLY A 755 22.39 -29.86 53.50
CA GLY A 755 23.30 -30.27 52.43
C GLY A 755 22.87 -31.58 51.74
N THR A 756 21.78 -32.21 52.17
CA THR A 756 21.28 -33.50 51.66
C THR A 756 19.90 -33.38 51.01
N THR A 757 19.02 -32.52 51.55
CA THR A 757 17.67 -32.26 51.05
C THR A 757 17.65 -30.98 50.23
N TRP A 758 17.40 -31.08 48.92
CA TRP A 758 17.53 -29.97 47.97
C TRP A 758 16.18 -29.48 47.47
N THR A 759 16.00 -28.16 47.45
CA THR A 759 14.82 -27.49 46.88
C THR A 759 15.26 -26.65 45.69
N LYS A 760 14.70 -26.91 44.50
CA LYS A 760 14.93 -26.07 43.31
C LYS A 760 14.26 -24.72 43.47
N VAL A 761 15.03 -23.64 43.34
CA VAL A 761 14.55 -22.26 43.54
C VAL A 761 14.57 -21.42 42.25
N SER A 762 15.44 -21.74 41.29
CA SER A 762 15.50 -21.13 39.96
C SER A 762 16.08 -22.10 38.93
N ASP A 763 15.86 -21.84 37.64
CA ASP A 763 16.46 -22.59 36.52
C ASP A 763 16.48 -21.78 35.22
N ALA A 764 17.17 -22.32 34.21
CA ALA A 764 17.29 -21.73 32.88
C ALA A 764 15.94 -21.57 32.15
N ALA A 765 14.89 -22.34 32.51
CA ALA A 765 13.57 -22.23 31.87
C ALA A 765 12.86 -20.90 32.18
N ARG A 766 13.35 -20.14 33.16
CA ARG A 766 12.92 -18.74 33.42
C ARG A 766 13.58 -17.72 32.49
N ARG A 767 14.57 -18.11 31.68
CA ARG A 767 15.30 -17.26 30.74
C ARG A 767 14.96 -17.64 29.30
N GLY A 768 14.44 -16.70 28.51
CA GLY A 768 14.38 -16.81 27.05
C GLY A 768 13.00 -16.61 26.40
N PRO A 769 12.99 -16.42 25.06
CA PRO A 769 11.84 -15.93 24.29
C PRO A 769 10.73 -16.97 24.02
N ASN A 770 10.86 -18.21 24.50
CA ASN A 770 9.97 -19.32 24.15
C ASN A 770 9.00 -19.77 25.27
N GLN A 771 8.83 -18.99 26.35
CA GLN A 771 7.61 -19.14 27.14
C GLN A 771 6.45 -18.53 26.36
N LYS A 772 5.60 -19.39 25.76
CA LYS A 772 4.23 -18.97 25.46
C LYS A 772 3.60 -18.60 26.79
N SER A 773 3.44 -17.30 27.07
CA SER A 773 2.60 -16.87 28.18
C SER A 773 1.26 -17.57 28.01
N GLU A 774 0.77 -18.25 29.05
CA GLU A 774 -0.61 -18.73 29.00
C GLU A 774 -1.52 -17.54 28.68
N PRO A 775 -2.42 -17.66 27.68
CA PRO A 775 -3.31 -16.57 27.33
C PRO A 775 -4.08 -16.11 28.58
N PRO A 776 -4.24 -14.80 28.81
CA PRO A 776 -4.90 -14.31 30.02
C PRO A 776 -6.32 -14.85 30.11
N HIS A 777 -6.76 -15.18 31.34
CA HIS A 777 -8.15 -15.52 31.60
C HIS A 777 -9.00 -14.23 31.53
N ILE A 778 -9.95 -14.17 30.60
CA ILE A 778 -10.77 -12.98 30.35
C ILE A 778 -12.14 -13.16 30.99
N VAL A 779 -12.43 -12.38 32.04
CA VAL A 779 -13.72 -12.35 32.72
C VAL A 779 -14.41 -11.00 32.48
N LEU A 780 -15.44 -11.01 31.65
CA LEU A 780 -16.15 -9.79 31.28
C LEU A 780 -17.17 -9.38 32.34
N THR A 781 -16.94 -8.23 32.96
CA THR A 781 -18.01 -7.44 33.57
C THR A 781 -18.64 -6.55 32.50
N ARG A 782 -19.84 -6.02 32.74
CA ARG A 782 -20.53 -5.10 31.81
C ARG A 782 -19.63 -3.94 31.36
N VAL A 783 -18.96 -3.28 32.31
CA VAL A 783 -18.07 -2.15 32.03
C VAL A 783 -16.87 -2.59 31.21
N LYS A 784 -16.18 -3.67 31.62
CA LYS A 784 -15.03 -4.19 30.89
C LYS A 784 -15.40 -4.66 29.48
N ALA A 785 -16.57 -5.27 29.31
CA ALA A 785 -17.09 -5.66 27.99
C ALA A 785 -17.26 -4.45 27.08
N LEU A 786 -17.86 -3.36 27.58
CA LEU A 786 -18.02 -2.14 26.79
C LEU A 786 -16.66 -1.52 26.43
N GLN A 787 -15.68 -1.53 27.35
CA GLN A 787 -14.33 -1.05 27.04
C GLN A 787 -13.66 -1.87 25.92
N MET A 788 -13.77 -3.20 25.99
CA MET A 788 -13.23 -4.09 24.95
C MET A 788 -13.97 -3.93 23.62
N ILE A 789 -15.29 -3.76 23.63
CA ILE A 789 -16.11 -3.52 22.44
C ILE A 789 -15.71 -2.18 21.79
N ASP A 790 -15.63 -1.09 22.56
CA ASP A 790 -15.17 0.20 22.03
C ASP A 790 -13.78 0.08 21.39
N TRP A 791 -12.85 -0.60 22.06
CA TRP A 791 -11.51 -0.83 21.53
C TRP A 791 -11.53 -1.66 20.23
N LEU A 792 -12.34 -2.73 20.16
CA LEU A 792 -12.50 -3.54 18.95
C LEU A 792 -13.03 -2.73 17.77
N TYR A 793 -14.04 -1.88 18.00
CA TYR A 793 -14.56 -1.00 16.96
C TYR A 793 -13.51 0.01 16.49
N LEU A 794 -12.74 0.59 17.42
CA LEU A 794 -11.66 1.53 17.09
C LEU A 794 -10.51 0.87 16.33
N SER A 795 -10.06 -0.31 16.74
CA SER A 795 -8.96 -1.04 16.10
C SER A 795 -9.34 -1.64 14.74
N THR A 796 -10.61 -1.97 14.54
CA THR A 796 -11.08 -2.65 13.31
C THR A 796 -11.70 -1.67 12.31
N LEU A 797 -12.65 -0.85 12.77
CA LEU A 797 -13.45 0.06 11.93
C LEU A 797 -13.02 1.52 12.07
N SER A 798 -12.02 1.84 12.91
CA SER A 798 -11.50 3.20 13.09
C SER A 798 -12.53 4.20 13.61
N ARG A 799 -13.58 3.71 14.27
CA ARG A 799 -14.66 4.51 14.87
C ARG A 799 -15.17 3.87 16.14
N ARG A 800 -15.96 4.61 16.89
CA ARG A 800 -16.71 4.06 18.04
C ARG A 800 -18.00 3.38 17.57
N PRO A 801 -18.52 2.39 18.30
CA PRO A 801 -19.83 1.83 18.01
C PRO A 801 -20.92 2.90 18.21
N THR A 802 -21.97 2.82 17.40
CA THR A 802 -23.23 3.50 17.71
C THR A 802 -23.86 2.89 18.96
N GLU A 803 -24.87 3.55 19.53
CA GLU A 803 -25.55 3.04 20.72
C GLU A 803 -26.21 1.67 20.50
N GLU A 804 -26.88 1.48 19.36
CA GLU A 804 -27.49 0.20 19.01
C GLU A 804 -26.42 -0.89 18.77
N GLU A 805 -25.33 -0.56 18.04
CA GLU A 805 -24.21 -1.49 17.86
C GLU A 805 -23.56 -1.90 19.19
N ALA A 806 -23.40 -0.96 20.12
CA ALA A 806 -22.86 -1.23 21.46
C ALA A 806 -23.81 -2.12 22.26
N LYS A 807 -25.12 -1.87 22.18
CA LYS A 807 -26.16 -2.68 22.83
C LYS A 807 -26.19 -4.11 22.29
N GLU A 808 -26.16 -4.28 20.96
CA GLU A 808 -26.14 -5.59 20.31
C GLU A 808 -24.87 -6.37 20.66
N ALA A 809 -23.70 -5.72 20.59
CA ALA A 809 -22.43 -6.34 20.94
C ALA A 809 -22.39 -6.73 22.42
N LEU A 810 -22.86 -5.87 23.33
CA LEU A 810 -22.96 -6.19 24.76
C LEU A 810 -23.90 -7.38 25.00
N ALA A 811 -25.07 -7.40 24.37
CA ALA A 811 -26.02 -8.50 24.47
C ALA A 811 -25.44 -9.81 23.93
N TYR A 812 -24.63 -9.76 22.86
CA TYR A 812 -23.90 -10.91 22.35
C TYR A 812 -22.85 -11.41 23.36
N THR A 813 -22.01 -10.51 23.89
CA THR A 813 -20.97 -10.88 24.86
C THR A 813 -21.53 -11.47 26.15
N ALA A 814 -22.74 -11.06 26.55
CA ALA A 814 -23.44 -11.60 27.72
C ALA A 814 -23.92 -13.06 27.56
N LYS A 815 -23.91 -13.64 26.36
CA LYS A 815 -24.42 -15.01 26.13
C LYS A 815 -23.50 -16.12 26.67
N THR A 816 -22.27 -15.80 27.05
CA THR A 816 -21.27 -16.76 27.52
C THR A 816 -20.44 -16.18 28.66
N ILE A 817 -19.94 -17.05 29.55
CA ILE A 817 -18.98 -16.67 30.60
C ILE A 817 -17.54 -16.69 30.10
N ASP A 818 -17.28 -17.34 28.96
CA ASP A 818 -15.98 -17.32 28.29
C ASP A 818 -15.81 -15.99 27.55
N GLY A 819 -15.16 -15.03 28.24
CA GLY A 819 -14.94 -13.69 27.72
C GLY A 819 -14.07 -13.65 26.47
N ARG A 820 -13.15 -14.60 26.31
CA ARG A 820 -12.30 -14.70 25.12
C ARG A 820 -13.13 -15.08 23.90
N LYS A 821 -13.96 -16.12 24.02
CA LYS A 821 -14.87 -16.55 22.95
C LYS A 821 -15.90 -15.46 22.60
N ALA A 822 -16.40 -14.73 23.60
CA ALA A 822 -17.29 -13.59 23.39
C ALA A 822 -16.64 -12.51 22.51
N LEU A 823 -15.44 -12.06 22.87
CA LEU A 823 -14.72 -11.01 22.14
C LEU A 823 -14.26 -11.46 20.75
N ALA A 824 -13.85 -12.72 20.60
CA ALA A 824 -13.53 -13.29 19.29
C ALA A 824 -14.73 -13.24 18.34
N GLY A 825 -15.94 -13.52 18.84
CA GLY A 825 -17.16 -13.40 18.04
C GLY A 825 -17.49 -11.95 17.61
N VAL A 826 -17.28 -10.97 18.50
CA VAL A 826 -17.43 -9.55 18.14
C VAL A 826 -16.41 -9.14 17.09
N LEU A 827 -15.13 -9.50 17.29
CA LEU A 827 -14.07 -9.22 16.32
C LEU A 827 -14.38 -9.85 14.95
N TRP A 828 -14.77 -11.12 14.93
CA TRP A 828 -15.16 -11.83 13.72
C TRP A 828 -16.30 -11.11 12.97
N MET A 829 -17.32 -10.63 13.69
CA MET A 829 -18.40 -9.84 13.09
C MET A 829 -17.84 -8.57 12.43
N LEU A 830 -16.93 -7.86 13.10
CA LEU A 830 -16.39 -6.59 12.60
C LEU A 830 -15.55 -6.78 11.33
N ILE A 831 -14.67 -7.78 11.27
CA ILE A 831 -13.83 -8.03 10.08
C ILE A 831 -14.64 -8.54 8.88
N ASN A 832 -15.85 -9.02 9.08
CA ASN A 832 -16.76 -9.44 8.01
C ASN A 832 -17.76 -8.34 7.60
N ARG A 833 -17.70 -7.14 8.20
CA ARG A 833 -18.50 -5.99 7.77
C ARG A 833 -17.96 -5.44 6.45
N SER A 834 -18.86 -4.98 5.58
CA SER A 834 -18.47 -4.22 4.38
C SER A 834 -17.73 -2.92 4.72
N GLU A 835 -17.83 -2.41 5.95
CA GLU A 835 -17.02 -1.28 6.41
C GLU A 835 -15.56 -1.66 6.64
N PHE A 836 -15.29 -2.91 7.02
CA PHE A 836 -13.93 -3.39 7.14
C PHE A 836 -13.32 -3.66 5.76
N LEU A 837 -14.06 -4.34 4.87
CA LEU A 837 -13.55 -4.83 3.58
C LEU A 837 -13.41 -3.76 2.48
N LEU A 838 -13.96 -2.56 2.71
CA LEU A 838 -14.01 -1.50 1.71
C LEU A 838 -13.29 -0.24 2.19
N VAL A 839 -12.72 0.49 1.23
CA VAL A 839 -12.24 1.86 1.40
C VAL A 839 -13.38 2.80 1.03
N ARG A 840 -13.90 3.52 2.03
CA ARG A 840 -15.11 4.35 1.95
C ARG A 840 -14.85 5.83 2.06
#